data_AF-A0A2S2PHD0-F1
#
_entry.id   AF-A0A2S2PHD0-F1
#
_cell.length_a   1.000
_cell.length_b   1.000
_cell.length_c   1.000
_cell.angle_alpha   90.00
_cell.angle_beta   90.00
_cell.angle_gamma   90.00
#
_symmetry.space_group_name_H-M   'P 1'
#
loop_
_entity.id
_entity.type
_entity.pdbx_description
1 polymer ?
#
loop_
_entity_poly.entity_id
_entity_poly.type
_entity_poly.pdbx_seq_one_letter_code
_entity_poly.pdbx_strand_id
1 'polypeptide(L)'
;MGIYSTGLTDYIPNKYIGCFDDDGKKTKGKYLTFPMDNNNSPKRCMNLCNTHRFKYAAIKGNICECKNYEPNFNLKRSFSDCNTLCTENPSEYCGGSTTISIYKTLYSDSLEKVSVNPIGCFTNLKRHPLLNGWKITHARLTPKHCVYSCHIRRYPYAALISSRECLCSFTKPSSEAKTGDDMCMTSCSGSSEYSCGGNNAINVYSTGLEGKTDTIGHNYLGCYEENQNNRIFNGYSRSYSVNTPEFCSNLCYKFGYTYFGVTYKSECYCGNQSPNEPKFPKVEDKQCNTKCSGDANQFCGGGWRMGVFSTGLIDFDVNGRLLGCFSMEENSFDSIKFELLNTNMPSKCSAICYNSGYTFSGVSGINCYCGVRAPSPELYIGLQDSQCDTPCAGDSSKTCGGQDSIQVYDIMTIKPIDKNETIPELLDEFNTLNLESIWSYDIHIAQEPDFAFVIYNNSEKNLFIKNGELVIKPTVLSDNYVKNGCLQLKGCTKYEESSACSMNASSFNILPPIVSSRLITKHHKSLQHGHLKVIAKFPTGDWIVPEIALVSTTNEENKLVLGTSFGNLNLKCNGVDESISVLKYGLKVDELYHSKSIMMKSISASRWSDDYHTLELSWSNNNILFKIDGESHPLDTSNLQ
;
A
#
# COMPACT_ATOMS: atom_id res chain seq x y z
N MET A 1 -14.68 -27.51 13.90
CA MET A 1 -14.32 -26.35 14.74
C MET A 1 -13.31 -25.52 13.96
N GLY A 2 -13.79 -24.56 13.17
CA GLY A 2 -12.96 -23.76 12.26
C GLY A 2 -12.23 -22.66 13.03
N ILE A 3 -10.89 -22.65 12.92
CA ILE A 3 -10.07 -21.53 13.39
C ILE A 3 -10.09 -20.50 12.27
N TYR A 4 -10.85 -19.42 12.45
CA TYR A 4 -10.92 -18.32 11.49
C TYR A 4 -9.58 -17.57 11.45
N SER A 5 -8.97 -17.51 10.27
CA SER A 5 -7.84 -16.63 9.97
C SER A 5 -8.33 -15.19 10.04
N THR A 6 -7.87 -14.46 11.06
CA THR A 6 -8.14 -13.04 11.23
C THR A 6 -7.23 -12.25 10.29
N GLY A 7 -7.84 -11.51 9.36
CA GLY A 7 -7.20 -10.44 8.59
C GLY A 7 -6.51 -9.47 9.53
N LEU A 8 -5.20 -9.63 9.65
CA LEU A 8 -4.22 -8.79 10.30
C LEU A 8 -2.88 -9.30 9.76
N THR A 9 -2.21 -8.47 8.98
CA THR A 9 -0.79 -8.58 8.65
C THR A 9 -0.02 -8.47 9.96
N ASP A 10 0.56 -9.58 10.42
CA ASP A 10 1.53 -9.57 11.52
C ASP A 10 2.40 -10.84 11.43
N TYR A 11 3.11 -10.98 10.32
CA TYR A 11 4.49 -11.44 10.46
C TYR A 11 5.25 -10.25 11.07
N ILE A 12 5.69 -10.38 12.33
CA ILE A 12 6.62 -9.42 12.93
C ILE A 12 8.02 -10.01 12.73
N PRO A 13 8.85 -9.47 11.82
CA PRO A 13 10.21 -9.96 11.57
C PRO A 13 11.04 -10.12 12.86
N ASN A 14 10.74 -9.32 13.89
CA ASN A 14 11.46 -9.29 15.17
C ASN A 14 11.22 -10.51 16.09
N LYS A 15 10.36 -11.47 15.72
CA LYS A 15 10.09 -12.67 16.53
C LYS A 15 10.65 -13.95 15.91
N TYR A 16 11.11 -13.93 14.65
CA TYR A 16 11.82 -15.07 14.07
C TYR A 16 13.24 -15.16 14.64
N ILE A 17 13.61 -16.33 15.15
CA ILE A 17 14.93 -16.53 15.78
C ILE A 17 15.92 -17.11 14.77
N GLY A 18 15.45 -17.97 13.86
CA GLY A 18 16.29 -18.59 12.84
C GLY A 18 15.81 -19.96 12.40
N CYS A 19 16.53 -20.50 11.42
CA CYS A 19 16.44 -21.87 10.96
C CYS A 19 17.44 -22.72 11.73
N PHE A 20 17.07 -23.92 12.15
CA PHE A 20 17.92 -24.80 12.95
C PHE A 20 17.82 -26.24 12.49
N ASP A 21 18.89 -27.02 12.63
CA ASP A 21 18.78 -28.47 12.48
C ASP A 21 17.84 -29.06 13.55
N ASP A 22 17.01 -30.00 13.11
CA ASP A 22 16.20 -30.80 14.03
C ASP A 22 17.09 -31.86 14.70
N ASP A 23 17.59 -31.55 15.90
CA ASP A 23 18.48 -32.45 16.66
C ASP A 23 17.77 -33.72 17.18
N GLY A 24 16.42 -33.76 17.12
CA GLY A 24 15.61 -34.92 17.51
C GLY A 24 15.69 -35.34 18.99
N LYS A 25 16.57 -34.71 19.80
CA LYS A 25 16.73 -34.99 21.23
C LYS A 25 15.78 -34.11 22.02
N LYS A 26 14.83 -34.76 22.71
CA LYS A 26 13.96 -34.11 23.67
C LYS A 26 14.79 -33.62 24.86
N THR A 27 15.14 -32.34 24.88
CA THR A 27 15.74 -31.70 26.05
C THR A 27 14.73 -31.67 27.21
N LYS A 28 15.23 -31.69 28.46
CA LYS A 28 14.36 -31.67 29.66
C LYS A 28 13.56 -30.35 29.72
N GLY A 29 12.22 -30.42 29.59
CA GLY A 29 11.33 -29.26 29.70
C GLY A 29 9.89 -29.53 29.26
N LYS A 30 8.99 -28.55 29.47
CA LYS A 30 7.61 -28.62 28.94
C LYS A 30 7.66 -28.49 27.42
N TYR A 31 7.06 -29.44 26.71
CA TYR A 31 7.02 -29.53 25.26
C TYR A 31 5.67 -30.12 24.82
N LEU A 32 5.09 -29.57 23.76
CA LEU A 32 3.90 -30.12 23.10
C LEU A 32 4.09 -30.13 21.58
N THR A 33 3.55 -31.15 20.94
CA THR A 33 3.52 -31.30 19.49
C THR A 33 2.08 -31.31 19.02
N PHE A 34 1.80 -30.55 17.98
CA PHE A 34 0.49 -30.49 17.33
C PHE A 34 0.66 -30.93 15.87
N PRO A 35 -0.03 -31.99 15.44
CA PRO A 35 -0.25 -32.23 14.02
C PRO A 35 -1.21 -31.15 13.51
N MET A 36 -0.81 -30.45 12.45
CA MET A 36 -1.53 -29.27 11.95
C MET A 36 -2.44 -29.57 10.75
N ASP A 37 -2.49 -30.84 10.33
CA ASP A 37 -3.13 -31.32 9.11
C ASP A 37 -2.77 -30.41 7.91
N ASN A 38 -3.64 -30.29 6.90
CA ASN A 38 -3.36 -29.50 5.69
C ASN A 38 -3.42 -27.98 5.88
N ASN A 39 -3.49 -27.48 7.12
CA ASN A 39 -3.72 -26.05 7.43
C ASN A 39 -2.53 -25.45 8.21
N ASN A 40 -1.28 -25.91 7.99
CA ASN A 40 -0.16 -25.39 8.77
C ASN A 40 0.27 -23.97 8.33
N SER A 41 0.80 -23.17 9.26
CA SER A 41 1.51 -21.89 9.02
C SER A 41 2.27 -21.42 10.27
N PRO A 42 3.38 -20.65 10.14
CA PRO A 42 3.98 -19.87 11.21
C PRO A 42 3.00 -19.14 12.09
N LYS A 43 2.08 -18.38 11.51
CA LYS A 43 1.04 -17.69 12.26
C LYS A 43 0.21 -18.65 13.10
N ARG A 44 -0.27 -19.76 12.52
CA ARG A 44 -1.11 -20.72 13.23
C ARG A 44 -0.35 -21.44 14.33
N CYS A 45 0.89 -21.86 14.07
CA CYS A 45 1.72 -22.52 15.08
C CYS A 45 2.09 -21.56 16.23
N MET A 46 2.50 -20.34 15.92
CA MET A 46 2.72 -19.31 16.95
C MET A 46 1.45 -19.05 17.77
N ASN A 47 0.27 -18.99 17.13
CA ASN A 47 -1.01 -18.84 17.82
C ASN A 47 -1.37 -20.03 18.71
N LEU A 48 -1.08 -21.26 18.28
CA LEU A 48 -1.26 -22.46 19.10
C LEU A 48 -0.30 -22.45 20.30
N CYS A 49 0.99 -22.19 20.08
CA CYS A 49 1.96 -22.12 21.16
C CYS A 49 1.67 -20.97 22.13
N ASN A 50 1.22 -19.81 21.64
CA ASN A 50 0.69 -18.72 22.46
C ASN A 50 -0.53 -19.17 23.28
N THR A 51 -1.50 -19.86 22.65
CA THR A 51 -2.70 -20.37 23.32
C THR A 51 -2.36 -21.35 24.43
N HIS A 52 -1.33 -22.17 24.24
CA HIS A 52 -0.85 -23.15 25.21
C HIS A 52 0.26 -22.64 26.15
N ARG A 53 0.58 -21.34 26.11
CA ARG A 53 1.56 -20.67 26.99
C ARG A 53 2.99 -21.22 26.88
N PHE A 54 3.50 -21.34 25.66
CA PHE A 54 4.89 -21.71 25.38
C PHE A 54 5.67 -20.52 24.87
N LYS A 55 6.94 -20.39 25.25
CA LYS A 55 7.83 -19.26 24.87
C LYS A 55 8.29 -19.32 23.42
N TYR A 56 8.38 -20.51 22.83
CA TYR A 56 8.86 -20.71 21.47
C TYR A 56 7.92 -21.62 20.69
N ALA A 57 7.78 -21.31 19.40
CA ALA A 57 7.10 -22.12 18.40
C ALA A 57 8.15 -22.60 17.38
N ALA A 58 8.21 -23.89 17.12
CA ALA A 58 9.09 -24.50 16.15
C ALA A 58 8.25 -25.28 15.12
N ILE A 59 8.60 -25.17 13.84
CA ILE A 59 7.74 -25.65 12.77
C ILE A 59 8.54 -26.50 11.82
N LYS A 60 7.99 -27.67 11.49
CA LYS A 60 8.55 -28.64 10.55
C LYS A 60 7.44 -29.29 9.74
N GLY A 61 7.35 -28.99 8.45
CA GLY A 61 6.30 -29.53 7.57
C GLY A 61 4.90 -29.19 8.10
N ASN A 62 4.12 -30.20 8.51
CA ASN A 62 2.79 -30.05 9.14
C ASN A 62 2.79 -30.26 10.66
N ILE A 63 3.97 -30.15 11.27
CA ILE A 63 4.15 -30.33 12.69
C ILE A 63 4.48 -28.99 13.31
N CYS A 64 3.69 -28.60 14.31
CA CYS A 64 3.94 -27.46 15.16
C CYS A 64 4.42 -27.95 16.54
N GLU A 65 5.58 -27.50 16.96
CA GLU A 65 6.18 -27.82 18.25
C GLU A 65 6.24 -26.59 19.13
N CYS A 66 5.72 -26.71 20.34
CA CYS A 66 5.72 -25.64 21.31
C CYS A 66 6.69 -25.98 22.45
N LYS A 67 7.70 -25.13 22.66
CA LYS A 67 8.77 -25.36 23.65
C LYS A 67 9.03 -24.14 24.53
N ASN A 68 9.49 -24.39 25.75
CA ASN A 68 9.78 -23.35 26.75
C ASN A 68 11.27 -23.08 26.98
N TYR A 69 12.13 -23.93 26.43
CA TYR A 69 13.58 -23.78 26.49
C TYR A 69 14.11 -23.06 25.24
N GLU A 70 15.23 -22.38 25.41
CA GLU A 70 15.87 -21.57 24.38
C GLU A 70 16.45 -22.44 23.24
N PRO A 71 16.45 -21.96 21.99
CA PRO A 71 17.05 -22.69 20.86
C PRO A 71 18.56 -22.86 21.02
N ASN A 72 19.08 -24.02 20.61
CA ASN A 72 20.53 -24.23 20.56
C ASN A 72 21.13 -23.53 19.34
N PHE A 73 21.80 -22.39 19.55
CA PHE A 73 22.40 -21.58 18.49
C PHE A 73 23.53 -22.27 17.71
N ASN A 74 24.14 -23.34 18.24
CA ASN A 74 25.14 -24.12 17.50
C ASN A 74 24.54 -24.93 16.35
N LEU A 75 23.22 -25.15 16.37
CA LEU A 75 22.49 -25.84 15.31
C LEU A 75 21.85 -24.87 14.30
N LYS A 76 22.14 -23.57 14.42
CA LYS A 76 21.58 -22.56 13.54
C LYS A 76 22.11 -22.77 12.12
N ARG A 77 21.19 -22.72 11.16
CA ARG A 77 21.43 -22.92 9.73
C ARG A 77 21.08 -21.67 8.94
N SER A 78 21.39 -21.70 7.66
CA SER A 78 20.98 -20.62 6.76
C SER A 78 19.46 -20.55 6.72
N PHE A 79 18.91 -19.35 6.56
CA PHE A 79 17.47 -19.17 6.39
C PHE A 79 16.92 -20.02 5.22
N SER A 80 17.71 -20.18 4.15
CA SER A 80 17.39 -20.97 2.95
C SER A 80 17.16 -22.45 3.23
N ASP A 81 17.66 -22.97 4.35
CA ASP A 81 17.54 -24.39 4.70
C ASP A 81 16.17 -24.71 5.30
N CYS A 82 15.41 -23.68 5.72
CA CYS A 82 14.03 -23.77 6.17
C CYS A 82 13.08 -23.24 5.10
N ASN A 83 13.00 -23.97 3.98
CA ASN A 83 12.28 -23.59 2.77
C ASN A 83 11.05 -24.45 2.45
N THR A 84 10.64 -25.34 3.37
CA THR A 84 9.44 -26.16 3.21
C THR A 84 8.20 -25.29 3.36
N LEU A 85 7.40 -25.21 2.30
CA LEU A 85 6.18 -24.41 2.30
C LEU A 85 5.11 -24.99 3.22
N CYS A 86 4.31 -24.09 3.79
CA CYS A 86 3.17 -24.45 4.60
C CYS A 86 1.94 -24.81 3.76
N THR A 87 1.11 -25.75 4.21
CA THR A 87 0.05 -26.34 3.37
C THR A 87 -1.18 -25.44 3.10
N GLU A 88 -1.54 -24.47 3.97
CA GLU A 88 -2.61 -23.48 3.67
C GLU A 88 -2.11 -22.05 3.40
N ASN A 89 -0.89 -21.71 3.81
CA ASN A 89 -0.29 -20.42 3.46
C ASN A 89 1.08 -20.65 2.78
N PRO A 90 1.08 -20.98 1.49
CA PRO A 90 2.30 -21.32 0.75
C PRO A 90 3.30 -20.14 0.60
N SER A 91 2.93 -18.93 1.02
CA SER A 91 3.83 -17.78 1.13
C SER A 91 4.65 -17.76 2.43
N GLU A 92 4.43 -18.72 3.33
CA GLU A 92 5.16 -18.88 4.59
C GLU A 92 5.97 -20.20 4.64
N TYR A 93 7.11 -20.18 5.33
CA TYR A 93 7.99 -21.34 5.49
C TYR A 93 7.79 -22.07 6.82
N CYS A 94 7.53 -23.37 6.73
CA CYS A 94 7.28 -24.31 7.81
C CYS A 94 8.50 -25.21 8.11
N GLY A 95 9.70 -24.62 8.22
CA GLY A 95 10.95 -25.38 8.43
C GLY A 95 11.50 -25.95 7.13
N GLY A 96 12.25 -27.05 7.20
CA GLY A 96 12.83 -27.76 6.06
C GLY A 96 12.66 -29.28 6.19
N SER A 97 13.23 -30.04 5.27
CA SER A 97 13.20 -31.51 5.33
C SER A 97 13.85 -32.06 6.60
N THR A 98 14.95 -31.44 7.03
CA THR A 98 15.72 -31.80 8.25
C THR A 98 15.86 -30.64 9.25
N THR A 99 15.29 -29.49 8.95
CA THR A 99 15.45 -28.25 9.72
C THR A 99 14.10 -27.73 10.23
N ILE A 100 14.13 -26.89 11.25
CA ILE A 100 12.96 -26.30 11.90
C ILE A 100 13.07 -24.79 11.94
N SER A 101 11.98 -24.12 11.60
CA SER A 101 11.86 -22.66 11.77
C SER A 101 11.44 -22.37 13.19
N ILE A 102 12.22 -21.57 13.93
CA ILE A 102 11.92 -21.24 15.33
C ILE A 102 11.56 -19.77 15.50
N TYR A 103 10.47 -19.54 16.23
CA TYR A 103 9.91 -18.24 16.54
C TYR A 103 9.78 -18.05 18.05
N LYS A 104 10.01 -16.82 18.51
CA LYS A 104 9.67 -16.36 19.84
C LYS A 104 8.18 -16.00 19.86
N THR A 105 7.46 -16.55 20.83
CA THR A 105 6.04 -16.27 21.00
C THR A 105 5.82 -14.99 21.81
N LEU A 106 4.57 -14.51 21.91
CA LEU A 106 4.23 -13.37 22.77
C LEU A 106 4.19 -13.75 24.26
N TYR A 107 4.08 -15.04 24.57
CA TYR A 107 4.25 -15.54 25.94
C TYR A 107 5.69 -15.40 26.46
N SER A 108 6.65 -15.04 25.59
CA SER A 108 7.96 -14.59 26.06
C SER A 108 7.92 -13.26 26.82
N ASP A 109 6.86 -12.47 26.63
CA ASP A 109 6.72 -11.12 27.17
C ASP A 109 5.95 -11.20 28.51
N SER A 110 6.43 -10.51 29.54
CA SER A 110 5.92 -10.66 30.91
C SER A 110 4.47 -10.15 31.05
N LEU A 111 3.67 -10.87 31.83
CA LEU A 111 2.26 -10.55 32.16
C LEU A 111 2.08 -9.19 32.86
N GLU A 112 3.18 -8.56 33.27
CA GLU A 112 3.24 -7.29 34.00
C GLU A 112 3.08 -6.07 33.08
N LYS A 113 3.30 -6.21 31.76
CA LYS A 113 3.31 -5.07 30.81
C LYS A 113 1.96 -4.72 30.16
N VAL A 114 0.91 -5.53 30.32
CA VAL A 114 -0.39 -5.30 29.66
C VAL A 114 -1.33 -4.48 30.54
N SER A 115 -1.67 -3.27 30.11
CA SER A 115 -2.63 -2.39 30.77
C SER A 115 -4.08 -2.83 30.51
N VAL A 116 -4.93 -2.71 31.53
CA VAL A 116 -6.36 -3.04 31.47
C VAL A 116 -7.13 -1.74 31.41
N ASN A 117 -7.62 -1.36 30.23
CA ASN A 117 -8.28 -0.08 30.00
C ASN A 117 -9.79 -0.31 29.79
N PRO A 118 -10.65 -0.07 30.80
CA PRO A 118 -12.09 -0.27 30.67
C PRO A 118 -12.72 0.72 29.69
N ILE A 119 -13.65 0.24 28.87
CA ILE A 119 -14.46 1.06 27.95
C ILE A 119 -15.87 1.28 28.52
N GLY A 120 -16.47 0.25 29.13
CA GLY A 120 -17.76 0.35 29.83
C GLY A 120 -18.63 -0.91 29.73
N CYS A 121 -19.87 -0.82 30.26
CA CYS A 121 -20.90 -1.85 30.17
C CYS A 121 -21.83 -1.65 28.94
N PHE A 122 -22.17 -2.74 28.24
CA PHE A 122 -23.00 -2.70 27.02
C PHE A 122 -24.07 -3.81 27.00
N THR A 123 -25.26 -3.52 26.47
CA THR A 123 -26.37 -4.45 26.30
C THR A 123 -26.20 -5.40 25.12
N ASN A 124 -26.47 -6.68 25.34
CA ASN A 124 -26.32 -7.78 24.38
C ASN A 124 -27.61 -8.05 23.60
N LEU A 125 -28.00 -7.12 22.71
CA LEU A 125 -29.23 -7.22 21.91
C LEU A 125 -28.96 -7.73 20.48
N LYS A 126 -29.74 -8.73 20.04
CA LYS A 126 -29.71 -9.35 18.69
C LYS A 126 -29.83 -8.39 17.49
N ARG A 127 -30.27 -7.15 17.68
CA ARG A 127 -30.40 -6.13 16.61
C ARG A 127 -29.09 -5.39 16.31
N HIS A 128 -28.11 -5.45 17.21
CA HIS A 128 -26.80 -4.81 17.09
C HIS A 128 -25.75 -5.86 17.46
N PRO A 129 -25.14 -6.58 16.50
CA PRO A 129 -24.21 -7.65 16.85
C PRO A 129 -23.06 -7.07 17.67
N LEU A 130 -23.08 -7.34 18.98
CA LEU A 130 -21.95 -7.09 19.84
C LEU A 130 -20.86 -8.04 19.39
N LEU A 131 -19.82 -7.49 18.77
CA LEU A 131 -18.53 -8.13 18.65
C LEU A 131 -18.61 -9.50 17.96
N ASN A 132 -18.60 -9.53 16.62
CA ASN A 132 -18.14 -10.73 15.92
C ASN A 132 -16.71 -11.01 16.43
N GLY A 133 -16.50 -12.15 17.07
CA GLY A 133 -15.33 -12.32 17.92
C GLY A 133 -15.06 -13.74 18.40
N TRP A 134 -13.84 -13.95 18.91
CA TRP A 134 -13.36 -15.24 19.38
C TRP A 134 -13.71 -15.45 20.86
N LYS A 135 -14.55 -16.44 21.15
CA LYS A 135 -14.98 -16.77 22.51
C LYS A 135 -13.97 -17.67 23.21
N ILE A 136 -13.58 -17.30 24.43
CA ILE A 136 -12.60 -18.00 25.28
C ILE A 136 -13.23 -18.29 26.63
N THR A 137 -13.05 -19.50 27.15
CA THR A 137 -13.49 -19.87 28.51
C THR A 137 -12.29 -19.98 29.42
N HIS A 138 -12.34 -19.35 30.60
CA HIS A 138 -11.32 -19.44 31.63
C HIS A 138 -11.91 -20.03 32.92
N ALA A 139 -11.18 -20.97 33.55
CA ALA A 139 -11.60 -21.56 34.84
C ALA A 139 -11.53 -20.55 36.00
N ARG A 140 -10.61 -19.58 35.92
CA ARG A 140 -10.40 -18.48 36.88
C ARG A 140 -10.26 -17.17 36.10
N LEU A 141 -11.37 -16.68 35.56
CA LEU A 141 -11.40 -15.47 34.74
C LEU A 141 -11.19 -14.21 35.59
N THR A 142 -10.43 -13.23 35.09
CA THR A 142 -10.42 -11.84 35.57
C THR A 142 -10.31 -10.90 34.34
N PRO A 143 -10.57 -9.59 34.46
CA PRO A 143 -10.40 -8.65 33.35
C PRO A 143 -9.01 -8.70 32.72
N LYS A 144 -7.95 -8.76 33.56
CA LYS A 144 -6.56 -8.87 33.09
C LYS A 144 -6.34 -10.15 32.28
N HIS A 145 -6.93 -11.29 32.68
CA HIS A 145 -6.84 -12.52 31.90
C HIS A 145 -7.50 -12.39 30.53
N CYS A 146 -8.68 -11.76 30.46
CA CYS A 146 -9.39 -11.56 29.20
C CYS A 146 -8.66 -10.58 28.28
N VAL A 147 -8.30 -9.41 28.79
CA VAL A 147 -7.54 -8.38 28.05
C VAL A 147 -6.22 -8.93 27.55
N TYR A 148 -5.44 -9.61 28.41
CA TYR A 148 -4.20 -10.26 27.99
C TYR A 148 -4.46 -11.31 26.90
N SER A 149 -5.48 -12.16 27.07
CA SER A 149 -5.82 -13.20 26.10
C SER A 149 -6.25 -12.65 24.73
N CYS A 150 -6.91 -11.49 24.71
CA CYS A 150 -7.30 -10.81 23.48
C CYS A 150 -6.15 -10.00 22.87
N HIS A 151 -5.35 -9.33 23.70
CA HIS A 151 -4.16 -8.58 23.31
C HIS A 151 -3.14 -9.49 22.59
N ILE A 152 -2.80 -10.65 23.17
CA ILE A 152 -1.89 -11.62 22.54
C ILE A 152 -2.48 -12.25 21.27
N ARG A 153 -3.78 -12.07 21.02
CA ARG A 153 -4.49 -12.49 19.80
C ARG A 153 -4.78 -11.32 18.85
N ARG A 154 -4.19 -10.15 19.12
CA ARG A 154 -4.31 -8.90 18.36
C ARG A 154 -5.72 -8.31 18.23
N TYR A 155 -6.64 -8.68 19.11
CA TYR A 155 -7.95 -8.06 19.14
C TYR A 155 -7.87 -6.72 19.90
N PRO A 156 -8.25 -5.58 19.30
CA PRO A 156 -8.26 -4.26 19.96
C PRO A 156 -9.26 -4.20 21.13
N TYR A 157 -10.24 -5.10 21.16
CA TYR A 157 -11.27 -5.13 22.19
C TYR A 157 -11.40 -6.53 22.84
N ALA A 158 -11.64 -6.50 24.14
CA ALA A 158 -11.91 -7.68 24.97
C ALA A 158 -13.21 -7.46 25.75
N ALA A 159 -14.07 -8.47 25.79
CA ALA A 159 -15.36 -8.41 26.47
C ALA A 159 -15.53 -9.57 27.45
N LEU A 160 -15.95 -9.26 28.68
CA LEU A 160 -16.35 -10.26 29.66
C LEU A 160 -17.87 -10.44 29.55
N ILE A 161 -18.28 -11.63 29.12
CA ILE A 161 -19.70 -11.92 28.82
C ILE A 161 -20.38 -12.65 29.99
N SER A 162 -19.62 -13.43 30.75
CA SER A 162 -20.10 -14.13 31.94
C SER A 162 -18.94 -14.44 32.89
N SER A 163 -19.24 -15.05 34.05
CA SER A 163 -18.26 -15.37 35.09
C SER A 163 -17.03 -16.15 34.61
N ARG A 164 -17.11 -16.85 33.47
CA ARG A 164 -16.02 -17.64 32.87
C ARG A 164 -15.74 -17.34 31.41
N GLU A 165 -16.56 -16.53 30.76
CA GLU A 165 -16.48 -16.33 29.31
C GLU A 165 -15.96 -14.94 28.95
N CYS A 166 -14.95 -14.95 28.10
CA CYS A 166 -14.30 -13.81 27.48
C CYS A 166 -14.56 -13.86 25.97
N LEU A 167 -14.65 -12.70 25.33
CA LEU A 167 -14.83 -12.55 23.88
C LEU A 167 -13.88 -11.49 23.35
N CYS A 168 -13.07 -11.85 22.37
CA CYS A 168 -12.14 -10.94 21.73
C CYS A 168 -12.70 -10.44 20.40
N SER A 169 -12.61 -9.16 20.09
CA SER A 169 -13.18 -8.60 18.86
C SER A 169 -12.43 -7.41 18.29
N PHE A 170 -12.55 -7.26 16.97
CA PHE A 170 -11.94 -6.19 16.18
C PHE A 170 -12.76 -4.92 16.16
N THR A 171 -14.04 -5.04 16.51
CA THR A 171 -14.98 -3.93 16.43
C THR A 171 -15.22 -3.41 17.83
N LYS A 172 -15.39 -2.10 18.00
CA LYS A 172 -15.89 -1.55 19.27
C LYS A 172 -17.41 -1.71 19.30
N PRO A 173 -18.04 -2.07 20.44
CA PRO A 173 -19.50 -2.02 20.54
C PRO A 173 -20.03 -0.62 20.23
N SER A 174 -21.19 -0.52 19.58
CA SER A 174 -21.86 0.76 19.33
C SER A 174 -22.08 1.53 20.63
N SER A 175 -21.85 2.84 20.61
CA SER A 175 -22.17 3.74 21.72
C SER A 175 -23.65 3.67 22.11
N GLU A 176 -24.54 3.33 21.18
CA GLU A 176 -25.99 3.16 21.41
C GLU A 176 -26.31 1.95 22.30
N ALA A 177 -25.42 0.96 22.34
CA ALA A 177 -25.60 -0.24 23.17
C ALA A 177 -25.09 -0.04 24.60
N LYS A 178 -24.48 1.11 24.92
CA LYS A 178 -23.92 1.39 26.25
C LYS A 178 -25.04 1.42 27.30
N THR A 179 -24.82 0.81 28.45
CA THR A 179 -25.79 0.72 29.55
C THR A 179 -25.11 1.02 30.89
N GLY A 180 -25.89 1.06 31.97
CA GLY A 180 -25.39 1.28 33.32
C GLY A 180 -24.48 0.15 33.78
N ASP A 181 -23.44 0.48 34.54
CA ASP A 181 -22.47 -0.51 35.03
C ASP A 181 -23.11 -1.53 36.00
N ASP A 182 -24.25 -1.17 36.61
CA ASP A 182 -25.08 -2.04 37.45
C ASP A 182 -25.62 -3.27 36.68
N MET A 183 -25.74 -3.16 35.35
CA MET A 183 -26.13 -4.28 34.50
C MET A 183 -24.99 -5.29 34.33
N CYS A 184 -23.74 -4.91 34.60
CA CYS A 184 -22.56 -5.75 34.48
C CYS A 184 -21.94 -6.09 35.84
N MET A 185 -22.71 -6.69 36.75
CA MET A 185 -22.29 -6.96 38.14
C MET A 185 -22.04 -8.45 38.45
N THR A 186 -21.96 -9.32 37.43
CA THR A 186 -21.69 -10.74 37.67
C THR A 186 -20.24 -10.94 38.11
N SER A 187 -20.00 -11.51 39.28
CA SER A 187 -18.63 -11.74 39.77
C SER A 187 -17.83 -12.67 38.87
N CYS A 188 -16.57 -12.34 38.67
CA CYS A 188 -15.62 -13.15 37.92
C CYS A 188 -15.22 -14.43 38.68
N SER A 189 -15.05 -15.55 37.97
CA SER A 189 -14.65 -16.84 38.57
C SER A 189 -13.23 -16.86 39.17
N GLY A 190 -12.35 -15.95 38.75
CA GLY A 190 -10.99 -15.84 39.26
C GLY A 190 -10.83 -14.92 40.46
N SER A 191 -11.80 -14.02 40.70
CA SER A 191 -11.86 -13.15 41.89
C SER A 191 -13.24 -12.48 41.95
N SER A 192 -13.84 -12.44 43.14
CA SER A 192 -15.11 -11.74 43.38
C SER A 192 -14.98 -10.22 43.36
N GLU A 193 -13.76 -9.68 43.36
CA GLU A 193 -13.51 -8.23 43.30
C GLU A 193 -13.76 -7.61 41.92
N TYR A 194 -13.86 -8.43 40.87
CA TYR A 194 -14.07 -7.97 39.51
C TYR A 194 -15.43 -8.43 38.97
N SER A 195 -16.01 -7.58 38.12
CA SER A 195 -17.22 -7.90 37.37
C SER A 195 -16.92 -8.43 35.97
N CYS A 196 -17.65 -9.45 35.55
CA CYS A 196 -17.51 -10.22 34.32
C CYS A 196 -18.86 -10.34 33.60
N GLY A 197 -19.40 -9.21 33.14
CA GLY A 197 -20.68 -9.11 32.45
C GLY A 197 -21.88 -9.14 33.40
N GLY A 198 -23.06 -9.37 32.83
CA GLY A 198 -24.30 -9.50 33.58
C GLY A 198 -25.49 -9.91 32.71
N ASN A 199 -26.71 -9.72 33.21
CA ASN A 199 -27.90 -10.21 32.52
C ASN A 199 -28.12 -9.43 31.22
N ASN A 200 -27.84 -10.07 30.08
CA ASN A 200 -27.79 -9.44 28.76
C ASN A 200 -26.85 -8.22 28.70
N ALA A 201 -25.75 -8.23 29.45
CA ALA A 201 -24.78 -7.14 29.44
C ALA A 201 -23.34 -7.65 29.51
N ILE A 202 -22.40 -6.89 28.95
CA ILE A 202 -20.98 -7.26 28.86
C ILE A 202 -20.07 -6.10 29.29
N ASN A 203 -18.98 -6.40 30.02
CA ASN A 203 -17.93 -5.41 30.28
C ASN A 203 -16.91 -5.43 29.15
N VAL A 204 -16.63 -4.27 28.55
CA VAL A 204 -15.74 -4.17 27.40
C VAL A 204 -14.50 -3.35 27.78
N TYR A 205 -13.35 -3.78 27.28
CA TYR A 205 -12.03 -3.23 27.55
C TYR A 205 -11.28 -3.03 26.24
N SER A 206 -10.44 -1.99 26.19
CA SER A 206 -9.40 -1.85 25.18
C SER A 206 -8.21 -2.71 25.58
N THR A 207 -7.58 -3.34 24.59
CA THR A 207 -6.33 -4.08 24.77
C THR A 207 -5.08 -3.22 24.60
N GLY A 208 -5.25 -1.90 24.41
CA GLY A 208 -4.15 -0.97 24.13
C GLY A 208 -3.64 -1.01 22.69
N LEU A 209 -4.26 -1.82 21.82
CA LEU A 209 -4.03 -1.79 20.38
C LEU A 209 -4.92 -0.68 19.76
N GLU A 210 -4.40 0.05 18.79
CA GLU A 210 -5.19 1.03 18.04
C GLU A 210 -6.31 0.31 17.27
N GLY A 211 -7.54 0.50 17.73
CA GLY A 211 -8.72 0.12 16.96
C GLY A 211 -8.93 1.14 15.86
N LYS A 212 -8.68 0.76 14.60
CA LYS A 212 -9.09 1.56 13.44
C LYS A 212 -10.60 1.51 13.32
N THR A 213 -11.27 2.40 14.02
CA THR A 213 -12.71 2.66 13.86
C THR A 213 -12.88 4.14 13.57
N ASP A 214 -12.78 4.51 12.30
CA ASP A 214 -13.67 5.44 11.59
C ASP A 214 -13.28 5.52 10.10
N THR A 215 -14.30 5.69 9.25
CA THR A 215 -14.29 5.91 7.78
C THR A 215 -13.79 4.77 6.88
N ILE A 216 -14.76 4.00 6.37
CA ILE A 216 -14.80 3.31 5.08
C ILE A 216 -13.42 2.90 4.52
N GLY A 217 -12.69 2.01 5.19
CA GLY A 217 -11.55 1.25 4.64
C GLY A 217 -10.32 2.03 4.13
N HIS A 218 -9.14 1.41 4.23
CA HIS A 218 -8.04 1.77 3.32
C HIS A 218 -8.49 1.52 1.88
N ASN A 219 -8.09 2.39 0.94
CA ASN A 219 -8.39 2.31 -0.50
C ASN A 219 -9.81 2.70 -0.95
N TYR A 220 -10.62 3.35 -0.11
CA TYR A 220 -11.91 3.89 -0.56
C TYR A 220 -11.74 5.11 -1.46
N LEU A 221 -12.37 5.06 -2.62
CA LEU A 221 -12.27 6.06 -3.68
C LEU A 221 -13.47 7.01 -3.67
N GLY A 222 -14.61 6.59 -3.10
CA GLY A 222 -15.78 7.43 -2.93
C GLY A 222 -17.11 6.73 -3.15
N CYS A 223 -18.18 7.48 -2.94
CA CYS A 223 -19.54 7.05 -3.23
C CYS A 223 -19.95 7.50 -4.63
N TYR A 224 -20.42 6.58 -5.45
CA TYR A 224 -20.76 6.86 -6.84
C TYR A 224 -22.21 6.48 -7.13
N GLU A 225 -22.86 7.26 -7.98
CA GLU A 225 -24.20 6.97 -8.48
C GLU A 225 -24.16 5.95 -9.62
N GLU A 226 -25.02 4.95 -9.52
CA GLU A 226 -25.23 3.92 -10.54
C GLU A 226 -26.71 3.83 -10.93
N ASN A 227 -27.03 3.26 -12.08
CA ASN A 227 -28.42 2.98 -12.48
C ASN A 227 -28.52 1.68 -13.28
N GLN A 228 -29.75 1.22 -13.55
CA GLN A 228 -30.01 -0.04 -14.26
C GLN A 228 -29.31 -0.15 -15.63
N ASN A 229 -29.07 0.96 -16.30
CA ASN A 229 -28.45 1.00 -17.64
C ASN A 229 -26.96 1.36 -17.60
N ASN A 230 -26.41 1.68 -16.43
CA ASN A 230 -25.04 2.18 -16.28
C ASN A 230 -24.43 1.72 -14.95
N ARG A 231 -23.97 0.46 -14.92
CA ARG A 231 -23.21 -0.13 -13.81
C ARG A 231 -21.74 0.29 -13.91
N ILE A 232 -21.15 0.66 -12.78
CA ILE A 232 -19.75 1.11 -12.69
C ILE A 232 -18.80 -0.02 -13.04
N PHE A 233 -19.05 -1.21 -12.48
CA PHE A 233 -18.22 -2.38 -12.67
C PHE A 233 -19.03 -3.50 -13.33
N ASN A 234 -18.50 -3.99 -14.46
CA ASN A 234 -19.12 -5.02 -15.29
C ASN A 234 -18.33 -6.35 -15.28
N GLY A 235 -17.37 -6.49 -14.35
CA GLY A 235 -16.63 -7.74 -14.16
C GLY A 235 -17.39 -8.73 -13.30
N TYR A 236 -16.67 -9.53 -12.50
CA TYR A 236 -17.28 -10.47 -11.57
C TYR A 236 -18.21 -9.75 -10.59
N SER A 237 -19.42 -10.26 -10.39
CA SER A 237 -20.33 -9.73 -9.38
C SER A 237 -21.23 -10.80 -8.79
N ARG A 238 -21.51 -10.68 -7.48
CA ARG A 238 -22.38 -11.61 -6.75
C ARG A 238 -22.89 -10.99 -5.45
N SER A 239 -24.05 -11.48 -5.00
CA SER A 239 -24.60 -11.18 -3.68
C SER A 239 -24.15 -12.20 -2.63
N TYR A 240 -23.77 -11.70 -1.45
CA TYR A 240 -23.32 -12.50 -0.31
C TYR A 240 -24.04 -12.08 0.96
N SER A 241 -24.44 -13.06 1.79
CA SER A 241 -25.07 -12.80 3.09
C SER A 241 -24.11 -12.23 4.14
N VAL A 242 -22.81 -12.23 3.86
CA VAL A 242 -21.72 -11.80 4.76
C VAL A 242 -20.84 -10.75 4.10
N ASN A 243 -21.38 -9.95 3.17
CA ASN A 243 -20.61 -8.96 2.43
C ASN A 243 -20.05 -7.87 3.33
N THR A 244 -18.79 -7.51 3.13
CA THR A 244 -18.08 -6.34 3.69
C THR A 244 -17.14 -5.79 2.62
N PRO A 245 -16.66 -4.54 2.70
CA PRO A 245 -15.65 -4.03 1.78
C PRO A 245 -14.39 -4.91 1.78
N GLU A 246 -13.95 -5.40 2.94
CA GLU A 246 -12.80 -6.32 3.04
C GLU A 246 -13.06 -7.65 2.32
N PHE A 247 -14.23 -8.26 2.52
CA PHE A 247 -14.60 -9.50 1.86
C PHE A 247 -14.62 -9.34 0.33
N CYS A 248 -15.23 -8.25 -0.14
CA CYS A 248 -15.32 -7.94 -1.56
C CYS A 248 -13.94 -7.64 -2.17
N SER A 249 -13.08 -6.90 -1.46
CA SER A 249 -11.70 -6.63 -1.86
C SER A 249 -10.93 -7.91 -2.14
N ASN A 250 -10.90 -8.84 -1.18
CA ASN A 250 -10.16 -10.10 -1.30
C ASN A 250 -10.64 -10.95 -2.48
N LEU A 251 -11.96 -10.96 -2.73
CA LEU A 251 -12.55 -11.66 -3.85
C LEU A 251 -12.12 -11.07 -5.19
N CYS A 252 -12.25 -9.75 -5.34
CA CYS A 252 -11.89 -9.06 -6.56
C CYS A 252 -10.38 -9.08 -6.81
N TYR A 253 -9.57 -9.02 -5.75
CA TYR A 253 -8.12 -9.18 -5.81
C TYR A 253 -7.75 -10.57 -6.35
N LYS A 254 -8.35 -11.63 -5.79
CA LYS A 254 -8.09 -13.01 -6.24
C LYS A 254 -8.43 -13.22 -7.72
N PHE A 255 -9.43 -12.50 -8.23
CA PHE A 255 -9.82 -12.55 -9.64
C PHE A 255 -9.07 -11.53 -10.52
N GLY A 256 -8.03 -10.86 -10.00
CA GLY A 256 -7.18 -9.96 -10.80
C GLY A 256 -7.87 -8.66 -11.24
N TYR A 257 -8.86 -8.19 -10.47
CA TYR A 257 -9.49 -6.90 -10.68
C TYR A 257 -8.80 -5.81 -9.87
N THR A 258 -8.58 -4.65 -10.48
CA THR A 258 -7.92 -3.49 -9.85
C THR A 258 -8.85 -2.68 -8.95
N TYR A 259 -10.17 -2.80 -9.15
CA TYR A 259 -11.18 -2.12 -8.37
C TYR A 259 -12.30 -3.05 -7.94
N PHE A 260 -12.98 -2.65 -6.86
CA PHE A 260 -14.19 -3.30 -6.40
C PHE A 260 -15.20 -2.28 -5.87
N GLY A 261 -16.46 -2.69 -5.83
CA GLY A 261 -17.56 -1.89 -5.34
C GLY A 261 -18.50 -2.73 -4.50
N VAL A 262 -19.01 -2.11 -3.44
CA VAL A 262 -20.05 -2.69 -2.59
C VAL A 262 -21.31 -1.85 -2.68
N THR A 263 -22.44 -2.52 -2.86
CA THR A 263 -23.75 -1.87 -3.02
C THR A 263 -24.85 -2.73 -2.44
N TYR A 264 -25.97 -2.07 -2.14
CA TYR A 264 -27.20 -2.69 -1.66
C TYR A 264 -26.98 -3.72 -0.52
N LYS A 265 -26.13 -3.39 0.46
CA LYS A 265 -25.83 -4.21 1.66
C LYS A 265 -25.07 -5.53 1.41
N SER A 266 -25.42 -6.28 0.37
CA SER A 266 -24.94 -7.64 0.14
C SER A 266 -24.18 -7.84 -1.16
N GLU A 267 -24.21 -6.86 -2.07
CA GLU A 267 -23.65 -7.07 -3.39
C GLU A 267 -22.19 -6.62 -3.48
N CYS A 268 -21.38 -7.45 -4.12
CA CYS A 268 -19.97 -7.20 -4.41
C CYS A 268 -19.78 -7.21 -5.92
N TYR A 269 -19.07 -6.21 -6.43
CA TYR A 269 -18.77 -6.00 -7.85
C TYR A 269 -17.27 -5.79 -8.02
N CYS A 270 -16.70 -6.41 -9.04
CA CYS A 270 -15.29 -6.28 -9.41
C CYS A 270 -15.18 -5.63 -10.78
N GLY A 271 -14.16 -4.79 -10.97
CA GLY A 271 -13.93 -4.13 -12.24
C GLY A 271 -12.49 -3.69 -12.42
N ASN A 272 -12.13 -3.43 -13.68
CA ASN A 272 -10.83 -2.86 -14.04
C ASN A 272 -10.92 -1.39 -14.46
N GLN A 273 -12.14 -0.93 -14.74
CA GLN A 273 -12.41 0.44 -15.14
C GLN A 273 -12.19 1.36 -13.94
N SER A 274 -11.43 2.42 -14.11
CA SER A 274 -11.28 3.41 -13.04
C SER A 274 -12.60 4.15 -12.83
N PRO A 275 -13.06 4.31 -11.58
CA PRO A 275 -14.28 5.06 -11.28
C PRO A 275 -14.14 6.57 -11.52
N ASN A 276 -12.92 7.08 -11.80
CA ASN A 276 -12.68 8.49 -12.12
C ASN A 276 -12.99 8.86 -13.58
N GLU A 277 -13.49 7.92 -14.38
CA GLU A 277 -14.05 8.23 -15.68
C GLU A 277 -15.31 9.12 -15.55
N PRO A 278 -15.48 10.16 -16.38
CA PRO A 278 -16.57 11.16 -16.27
C PRO A 278 -17.99 10.59 -16.48
N LYS A 279 -18.13 9.27 -16.63
CA LYS A 279 -19.40 8.56 -16.86
C LYS A 279 -20.20 8.32 -15.57
N PHE A 280 -19.57 8.34 -14.39
CA PHE A 280 -20.21 8.02 -13.12
C PHE A 280 -20.09 9.19 -12.13
N PRO A 281 -21.20 9.88 -11.80
CA PRO A 281 -21.17 10.98 -10.84
C PRO A 281 -20.73 10.50 -9.45
N LYS A 282 -19.62 11.05 -8.96
CA LYS A 282 -19.25 10.94 -7.55
C LYS A 282 -20.19 11.81 -6.73
N VAL A 283 -20.80 11.23 -5.71
CA VAL A 283 -21.73 11.91 -4.81
C VAL A 283 -21.15 11.99 -3.40
N GLU A 284 -21.85 12.66 -2.49
CA GLU A 284 -21.44 12.72 -1.08
C GLU A 284 -21.46 11.32 -0.44
N ASP A 285 -20.42 11.01 0.33
CA ASP A 285 -20.25 9.69 0.97
C ASP A 285 -21.42 9.30 1.89
N LYS A 286 -22.13 10.30 2.45
CA LYS A 286 -23.34 10.08 3.26
C LYS A 286 -24.48 9.38 2.50
N GLN A 287 -24.42 9.33 1.17
CA GLN A 287 -25.39 8.59 0.35
C GLN A 287 -25.06 7.10 0.27
N CYS A 288 -23.80 6.72 0.54
CA CYS A 288 -23.38 5.34 0.74
C CYS A 288 -23.53 4.96 2.22
N ASN A 289 -24.76 5.03 2.74
CA ASN A 289 -25.08 4.86 4.15
C ASN A 289 -25.77 3.52 4.48
N THR A 290 -25.85 2.60 3.51
CA THR A 290 -26.45 1.28 3.72
C THR A 290 -25.48 0.38 4.47
N LYS A 291 -25.91 -0.13 5.62
CA LYS A 291 -25.12 -1.05 6.45
C LYS A 291 -24.83 -2.36 5.72
N CYS A 292 -23.61 -2.86 5.81
CA CYS A 292 -23.22 -4.12 5.19
C CYS A 292 -23.96 -5.33 5.80
N SER A 293 -24.07 -6.41 5.02
CA SER A 293 -24.69 -7.67 5.48
C SER A 293 -23.77 -8.47 6.41
N GLY A 294 -22.45 -8.39 6.20
CA GLY A 294 -21.44 -9.03 7.05
C GLY A 294 -21.01 -8.21 8.26
N ASP A 295 -21.17 -6.89 8.24
CA ASP A 295 -20.84 -6.00 9.36
C ASP A 295 -21.71 -4.74 9.38
N ALA A 296 -22.57 -4.61 10.39
CA ALA A 296 -23.48 -3.48 10.52
C ALA A 296 -22.79 -2.14 10.90
N ASN A 297 -21.50 -2.18 11.24
CA ASN A 297 -20.68 -0.99 11.53
C ASN A 297 -19.95 -0.46 10.30
N GLN A 298 -20.10 -1.14 9.16
CA GLN A 298 -19.53 -0.73 7.88
C GLN A 298 -20.64 -0.40 6.89
N PHE A 299 -20.28 0.39 5.88
CA PHE A 299 -21.19 0.81 4.82
C PHE A 299 -20.87 0.09 3.51
N CYS A 300 -21.92 -0.45 2.88
CA CYS A 300 -21.88 -1.19 1.62
C CYS A 300 -22.83 -0.52 0.62
N GLY A 301 -22.48 0.72 0.25
CA GLY A 301 -23.19 1.53 -0.72
C GLY A 301 -24.51 2.10 -0.19
N GLY A 302 -25.49 2.23 -1.08
CA GLY A 302 -26.79 2.86 -0.86
C GLY A 302 -27.80 2.46 -1.95
N GLY A 303 -29.02 2.99 -1.89
CA GLY A 303 -30.00 2.78 -2.97
C GLY A 303 -29.47 3.39 -4.27
N TRP A 304 -29.05 2.55 -5.23
CA TRP A 304 -28.37 2.99 -6.46
C TRP A 304 -27.09 3.79 -6.19
N ARG A 305 -26.39 3.46 -5.11
CA ARG A 305 -25.10 4.05 -4.74
C ARG A 305 -24.10 2.95 -4.48
N MET A 306 -22.97 3.01 -5.15
CA MET A 306 -21.88 2.06 -4.96
C MET A 306 -20.75 2.74 -4.19
N GLY A 307 -20.35 2.14 -3.08
CA GLY A 307 -19.09 2.50 -2.43
C GLY A 307 -17.95 1.83 -3.19
N VAL A 308 -17.04 2.62 -3.75
CA VAL A 308 -15.99 2.15 -4.65
C VAL A 308 -14.63 2.21 -3.99
N PHE A 309 -13.80 1.19 -4.26
CA PHE A 309 -12.51 0.98 -3.64
C PHE A 309 -11.49 0.45 -4.66
N SER A 310 -10.20 0.68 -4.39
CA SER A 310 -9.09 -0.03 -5.04
C SER A 310 -8.78 -1.33 -4.30
N THR A 311 -8.49 -2.41 -5.05
CA THR A 311 -8.03 -3.69 -4.48
C THR A 311 -6.55 -3.66 -4.09
N GLY A 312 -5.80 -2.64 -4.53
CA GLY A 312 -4.33 -2.58 -4.40
C GLY A 312 -3.57 -3.39 -5.46
N LEU A 313 -4.26 -4.04 -6.41
CA LEU A 313 -3.61 -4.61 -7.60
C LEU A 313 -3.16 -3.50 -8.55
N ILE A 314 -1.88 -3.52 -8.89
CA ILE A 314 -1.25 -2.67 -9.90
C ILE A 314 -0.88 -3.52 -11.12
N ASP A 315 -0.83 -2.89 -12.30
CA ASP A 315 -0.39 -3.54 -13.53
C ASP A 315 1.15 -3.66 -13.49
N PHE A 316 1.67 -4.89 -13.44
CA PHE A 316 3.11 -5.14 -13.28
C PHE A 316 3.82 -5.15 -14.63
N ASP A 317 4.84 -4.31 -14.83
CA ASP A 317 5.57 -4.30 -16.09
C ASP A 317 6.41 -5.57 -16.29
N VAL A 318 6.10 -6.31 -17.36
CA VAL A 318 6.77 -7.56 -17.76
C VAL A 318 7.74 -7.37 -18.93
N ASN A 319 7.93 -6.15 -19.42
CA ASN A 319 8.82 -5.88 -20.54
C ASN A 319 10.26 -6.31 -20.20
N GLY A 320 10.87 -7.10 -21.09
CA GLY A 320 12.23 -7.63 -20.91
C GLY A 320 12.37 -8.73 -19.85
N ARG A 321 11.25 -9.24 -19.31
CA ARG A 321 11.21 -10.29 -18.29
C ARG A 321 10.75 -11.65 -18.81
N LEU A 322 10.30 -11.73 -20.06
CA LEU A 322 9.91 -12.98 -20.70
C LEU A 322 11.14 -13.89 -20.82
N LEU A 323 11.07 -15.06 -20.18
CA LEU A 323 12.07 -16.12 -20.32
C LEU A 323 11.83 -16.96 -21.58
N GLY A 324 10.57 -17.14 -21.98
CA GLY A 324 10.22 -17.85 -23.20
C GLY A 324 8.90 -18.63 -23.10
N CYS A 325 8.63 -19.41 -24.15
CA CYS A 325 7.52 -20.35 -24.26
C CYS A 325 7.98 -21.77 -23.93
N PHE A 326 7.20 -22.51 -23.12
CA PHE A 326 7.57 -23.84 -22.65
C PHE A 326 6.38 -24.80 -22.73
N SER A 327 6.66 -26.09 -22.95
CA SER A 327 5.64 -27.16 -22.88
C SER A 327 5.16 -27.36 -21.43
N MET A 328 3.84 -27.53 -21.23
CA MET A 328 3.25 -27.86 -19.94
C MET A 328 3.05 -29.38 -19.80
N GLU A 329 3.97 -30.07 -19.12
CA GLU A 329 3.74 -31.45 -18.65
C GLU A 329 3.37 -31.46 -17.15
N GLU A 330 2.63 -32.48 -16.68
CA GLU A 330 2.20 -32.61 -15.28
C GLU A 330 3.42 -32.57 -14.32
N ASN A 331 3.38 -31.68 -13.32
CA ASN A 331 4.39 -31.47 -12.26
C ASN A 331 5.71 -30.77 -12.66
N SER A 332 5.81 -30.21 -13.86
CA SER A 332 7.07 -29.61 -14.35
C SER A 332 7.38 -28.26 -13.69
N PHE A 333 6.37 -27.39 -13.59
CA PHE A 333 6.44 -26.05 -12.99
C PHE A 333 5.90 -26.15 -11.56
N ASP A 334 6.80 -26.33 -10.59
CA ASP A 334 6.50 -26.31 -9.14
C ASP A 334 5.89 -24.96 -8.78
N SER A 335 4.57 -24.88 -8.96
CA SER A 335 3.86 -23.62 -9.11
C SER A 335 2.47 -23.67 -8.51
N ILE A 336 2.04 -22.52 -8.02
CA ILE A 336 0.67 -22.33 -7.57
C ILE A 336 -0.16 -21.77 -8.71
N LYS A 337 -1.27 -22.45 -8.98
CA LYS A 337 -2.23 -22.07 -10.00
C LYS A 337 -3.32 -21.16 -9.42
N PHE A 338 -3.52 -20.01 -10.06
CA PHE A 338 -4.65 -19.12 -9.89
C PHE A 338 -5.49 -19.09 -11.17
N GLU A 339 -6.81 -19.05 -11.04
CA GLU A 339 -7.72 -18.91 -12.18
C GLU A 339 -8.21 -17.47 -12.28
N LEU A 340 -7.72 -16.76 -13.29
CA LEU A 340 -8.03 -15.35 -13.55
C LEU A 340 -9.07 -15.24 -14.67
N LEU A 341 -10.31 -15.56 -14.30
CA LEU A 341 -11.45 -15.59 -15.21
C LEU A 341 -11.64 -14.24 -15.91
N ASN A 342 -11.45 -14.21 -17.23
CA ASN A 342 -11.57 -13.03 -18.09
C ASN A 342 -10.59 -11.87 -17.80
N THR A 343 -9.60 -12.09 -16.94
CA THR A 343 -8.65 -11.05 -16.52
C THR A 343 -7.20 -11.47 -16.68
N ASN A 344 -6.93 -12.74 -17.01
CA ASN A 344 -5.56 -13.22 -17.16
C ASN A 344 -4.82 -12.47 -18.25
N MET A 345 -3.66 -11.92 -17.92
CA MET A 345 -2.66 -11.34 -18.82
C MET A 345 -1.30 -11.33 -18.09
N PRO A 346 -0.16 -11.30 -18.80
CA PRO A 346 1.17 -11.38 -18.22
C PRO A 346 1.37 -10.47 -17.02
N SER A 347 1.10 -9.18 -17.16
CA SER A 347 1.29 -8.18 -16.12
C SER A 347 0.44 -8.40 -14.87
N LYS A 348 -0.82 -8.83 -15.02
CA LYS A 348 -1.67 -9.17 -13.86
C LYS A 348 -1.24 -10.44 -13.16
N CYS A 349 -0.87 -11.46 -13.93
CA CYS A 349 -0.34 -12.69 -13.36
C CYS A 349 0.96 -12.41 -12.61
N SER A 350 1.87 -11.65 -13.21
CA SER A 350 3.11 -11.19 -12.59
C SER A 350 2.87 -10.36 -11.33
N ALA A 351 1.88 -9.45 -11.33
CA ALA A 351 1.51 -8.68 -10.14
C ALA A 351 1.05 -9.58 -8.99
N ILE A 352 0.19 -10.56 -9.28
CA ILE A 352 -0.31 -11.51 -8.28
C ILE A 352 0.83 -12.38 -7.76
N CYS A 353 1.67 -12.91 -8.64
CA CYS A 353 2.81 -13.73 -8.26
C CYS A 353 3.84 -12.96 -7.45
N TYR A 354 4.17 -11.73 -7.85
CA TYR A 354 5.10 -10.86 -7.14
C TYR A 354 4.60 -10.51 -5.74
N ASN A 355 3.35 -10.04 -5.62
CA ASN A 355 2.73 -9.72 -4.32
C ASN A 355 2.53 -10.96 -3.44
N SER A 356 2.51 -12.15 -4.05
CA SER A 356 2.46 -13.43 -3.34
C SER A 356 3.84 -14.01 -3.02
N GLY A 357 4.93 -13.30 -3.33
CA GLY A 357 6.31 -13.66 -2.99
C GLY A 357 7.01 -14.63 -3.95
N TYR A 358 6.49 -14.82 -5.16
CA TYR A 358 7.09 -15.68 -6.19
C TYR A 358 8.07 -14.91 -7.07
N THR A 359 9.01 -15.64 -7.66
CA THR A 359 10.09 -15.10 -8.48
C THR A 359 9.83 -15.25 -9.97
N PHE A 360 8.89 -16.12 -10.34
CA PHE A 360 8.46 -16.34 -11.71
C PHE A 360 6.93 -16.33 -11.79
N SER A 361 6.42 -15.87 -12.93
CA SER A 361 5.01 -15.99 -13.26
C SER A 361 4.86 -16.65 -14.63
N GLY A 362 3.83 -17.45 -14.79
CA GLY A 362 3.54 -18.20 -15.99
C GLY A 362 2.09 -18.00 -16.41
N VAL A 363 1.82 -17.72 -17.68
CA VAL A 363 0.46 -17.54 -18.19
C VAL A 363 0.11 -18.60 -19.22
N SER A 364 -1.07 -19.22 -19.05
CA SER A 364 -1.67 -20.12 -20.03
C SER A 364 -3.20 -20.00 -20.01
N GLY A 365 -3.79 -19.46 -21.08
CA GLY A 365 -5.24 -19.23 -21.18
C GLY A 365 -5.77 -18.34 -20.05
N ILE A 366 -6.66 -18.88 -19.20
CA ILE A 366 -7.18 -18.20 -17.99
C ILE A 366 -6.34 -18.49 -16.73
N ASN A 367 -5.34 -19.35 -16.84
CA ASN A 367 -4.56 -19.83 -15.71
C ASN A 367 -3.29 -18.98 -15.56
N CYS A 368 -3.09 -18.50 -14.35
CA CYS A 368 -1.88 -17.85 -13.89
C CYS A 368 -1.14 -18.82 -12.97
N TYR A 369 0.15 -19.01 -13.20
CA TYR A 369 1.01 -19.90 -12.45
C TYR A 369 2.11 -19.09 -11.79
N CYS A 370 2.34 -19.29 -10.50
CA CYS A 370 3.41 -18.59 -9.78
C CYS A 370 4.47 -19.60 -9.34
N GLY A 371 5.72 -19.40 -9.75
CA GLY A 371 6.84 -20.31 -9.50
C GLY A 371 7.96 -19.64 -8.72
N VAL A 372 8.67 -20.41 -7.90
CA VAL A 372 9.86 -19.93 -7.17
C VAL A 372 11.18 -20.24 -7.90
N ARG A 373 11.11 -21.04 -8.98
CA ARG A 373 12.25 -21.45 -9.81
C ARG A 373 11.93 -21.25 -11.29
N ALA A 374 12.96 -20.90 -12.05
CA ALA A 374 12.87 -20.85 -13.51
C ALA A 374 12.66 -22.27 -14.07
N PRO A 375 12.04 -22.38 -15.26
CA PRO A 375 12.06 -23.60 -16.05
C PRO A 375 13.50 -24.11 -16.25
N SER A 376 13.81 -25.34 -15.80
CA SER A 376 15.14 -25.94 -15.98
C SER A 376 15.31 -26.44 -17.43
N PRO A 377 16.44 -26.17 -18.12
CA PRO A 377 16.70 -26.71 -19.46
C PRO A 377 16.64 -28.25 -19.56
N GLU A 378 16.81 -28.94 -18.43
CA GLU A 378 16.82 -30.40 -18.33
C GLU A 378 15.41 -31.01 -18.17
N LEU A 379 14.41 -30.20 -17.80
CA LEU A 379 13.02 -30.62 -17.56
C LEU A 379 12.00 -29.97 -18.52
N TYR A 380 12.39 -28.95 -19.27
CA TYR A 380 11.46 -28.16 -20.08
C TYR A 380 11.90 -28.13 -21.54
N ILE A 381 10.99 -28.51 -22.42
CA ILE A 381 11.15 -28.28 -23.85
C ILE A 381 10.79 -26.82 -24.12
N GLY A 382 11.82 -26.00 -24.38
CA GLY A 382 11.62 -24.66 -24.93
C GLY A 382 10.93 -24.77 -26.28
N LEU A 383 9.84 -24.06 -26.43
CA LEU A 383 9.02 -24.04 -27.64
C LEU A 383 9.26 -22.75 -28.42
N GLN A 384 8.85 -22.74 -29.68
CA GLN A 384 8.83 -21.49 -30.46
C GLN A 384 7.75 -20.54 -29.91
N ASP A 385 7.98 -19.24 -30.00
CA ASP A 385 7.02 -18.22 -29.53
C ASP A 385 5.64 -18.35 -30.20
N SER A 386 5.59 -18.84 -31.44
CA SER A 386 4.35 -19.13 -32.17
C SER A 386 3.48 -20.21 -31.51
N GLN A 387 4.05 -21.04 -30.64
CA GLN A 387 3.30 -22.03 -29.87
C GLN A 387 2.74 -21.45 -28.57
N CYS A 388 3.07 -20.20 -28.25
CA CYS A 388 2.50 -19.43 -27.16
C CYS A 388 1.84 -18.15 -27.66
N ASP A 389 0.98 -18.26 -28.68
CA ASP A 389 0.33 -17.15 -29.36
C ASP A 389 -1.15 -16.97 -28.97
N THR A 390 -1.64 -17.74 -27.99
CA THR A 390 -3.05 -17.66 -27.57
C THR A 390 -3.33 -16.29 -26.97
N PRO A 391 -4.30 -15.52 -27.51
CA PRO A 391 -4.65 -14.22 -26.97
C PRO A 391 -5.10 -14.31 -25.51
N CYS A 392 -4.64 -13.38 -24.69
CA CYS A 392 -5.04 -13.31 -23.29
C CYS A 392 -6.51 -12.91 -23.14
N ALA A 393 -7.19 -13.50 -22.14
CA ALA A 393 -8.57 -13.15 -21.82
C ALA A 393 -8.71 -11.73 -21.24
N GLY A 394 -7.68 -11.24 -20.53
CA GLY A 394 -7.66 -9.89 -19.95
C GLY A 394 -7.26 -8.78 -20.91
N ASP A 395 -6.52 -9.09 -21.98
CA ASP A 395 -6.11 -8.16 -23.04
C ASP A 395 -5.73 -8.96 -24.29
N SER A 396 -6.59 -8.93 -25.32
CA SER A 396 -6.35 -9.69 -26.56
C SER A 396 -5.13 -9.23 -27.37
N SER A 397 -4.51 -8.09 -27.03
CA SER A 397 -3.25 -7.64 -27.62
C SER A 397 -2.01 -8.34 -27.04
N LYS A 398 -2.18 -9.09 -25.94
CA LYS A 398 -1.13 -9.87 -25.28
C LYS A 398 -1.35 -11.36 -25.52
N THR A 399 -0.28 -12.13 -25.37
CA THR A 399 -0.31 -13.59 -25.47
C THR A 399 -0.20 -14.24 -24.08
N CYS A 400 -0.91 -15.35 -23.91
CA CYS A 400 -1.07 -16.10 -22.67
C CYS A 400 -0.88 -17.60 -22.94
N GLY A 401 0.34 -17.98 -23.35
CA GLY A 401 0.66 -19.37 -23.63
C GLY A 401 -0.07 -19.93 -24.85
N GLY A 402 -0.34 -21.23 -24.83
CA GLY A 402 -0.98 -21.99 -25.90
C GLY A 402 -1.71 -23.22 -25.37
N GLN A 403 -2.21 -24.08 -26.26
CA GLN A 403 -3.07 -25.22 -25.89
C GLN A 403 -2.45 -26.14 -24.82
N ASP A 404 -1.15 -26.38 -24.90
CA ASP A 404 -0.36 -27.15 -23.92
C ASP A 404 0.98 -26.45 -23.59
N SER A 405 0.98 -25.12 -23.64
CA SER A 405 2.20 -24.32 -23.45
C SER A 405 1.96 -23.12 -22.54
N ILE A 406 3.04 -22.69 -21.89
CA ILE A 406 3.07 -21.61 -20.91
C ILE A 406 4.14 -20.60 -21.28
N GLN A 407 3.82 -19.31 -21.17
CA GLN A 407 4.83 -18.25 -21.24
C GLN A 407 5.27 -17.91 -19.84
N VAL A 408 6.58 -17.96 -19.59
CA VAL A 408 7.15 -17.73 -18.25
C VAL A 408 7.94 -16.45 -18.24
N TYR A 409 7.74 -15.65 -17.18
CA TYR A 409 8.36 -14.38 -16.93
C TYR A 409 9.15 -14.45 -15.62
N ASP A 410 10.37 -13.92 -15.61
CA ASP A 410 11.15 -13.71 -14.39
C ASP A 410 10.82 -12.33 -13.81
N ILE A 411 10.10 -12.35 -12.70
CA ILE A 411 9.56 -11.15 -12.06
C ILE A 411 10.51 -10.61 -10.99
N MET A 412 11.68 -11.25 -10.78
CA MET A 412 12.69 -10.86 -9.78
C MET A 412 14.07 -10.55 -10.38
N THR A 413 14.34 -10.82 -11.67
CA THR A 413 15.58 -10.34 -12.30
C THR A 413 15.61 -8.82 -12.34
N ILE A 414 16.41 -8.25 -11.45
CA ILE A 414 17.03 -6.95 -11.61
C ILE A 414 18.23 -7.19 -12.54
N LYS A 415 18.33 -6.46 -13.66
CA LYS A 415 19.55 -6.48 -14.49
C LYS A 415 20.76 -6.23 -13.57
N PRO A 416 21.88 -6.97 -13.69
CA PRO A 416 23.00 -6.80 -12.78
C PRO A 416 23.55 -5.36 -12.85
N ILE A 417 23.53 -4.67 -11.70
CA ILE A 417 24.15 -3.35 -11.49
C ILE A 417 25.45 -3.56 -10.72
N ASP A 418 26.51 -2.88 -11.19
CA ASP A 418 27.89 -2.95 -10.72
C ASP A 418 28.06 -2.61 -9.22
N LYS A 419 29.00 -3.32 -8.56
CA LYS A 419 29.22 -3.39 -7.11
C LYS A 419 29.80 -2.12 -6.43
N ASN A 420 29.50 -0.90 -6.89
CA ASN A 420 30.07 0.31 -6.29
C ASN A 420 29.07 1.42 -5.88
N GLU A 421 27.76 1.18 -5.86
CA GLU A 421 26.80 2.23 -5.47
C GLU A 421 26.25 2.08 -4.05
N THR A 422 26.43 3.15 -3.27
CA THR A 422 25.72 3.44 -2.03
C THR A 422 24.20 3.35 -2.24
N ILE A 423 23.51 2.62 -1.34
CA ILE A 423 22.05 2.50 -1.32
C ILE A 423 21.44 3.91 -1.16
N PRO A 424 20.59 4.39 -2.08
CA PRO A 424 20.01 5.73 -1.99
C PRO A 424 19.11 5.87 -0.75
N GLU A 425 19.30 6.96 0.01
CA GLU A 425 18.45 7.29 1.17
C GLU A 425 17.01 7.66 0.77
N LEU A 426 16.85 8.13 -0.47
CA LEU A 426 15.57 8.42 -1.09
C LEU A 426 15.60 7.93 -2.53
N LEU A 427 14.77 6.94 -2.86
CA LEU A 427 14.58 6.43 -4.21
C LEU A 427 13.09 6.34 -4.48
N ASP A 428 12.66 6.94 -5.59
CA ASP A 428 11.34 6.73 -6.15
C ASP A 428 11.49 6.53 -7.65
N GLU A 429 11.16 5.33 -8.12
CA GLU A 429 11.15 4.97 -9.54
C GLU A 429 9.80 5.30 -10.19
N PHE A 430 8.86 5.89 -9.43
CA PHE A 430 7.53 6.28 -9.88
C PHE A 430 6.71 5.15 -10.49
N ASN A 431 6.94 3.90 -10.04
CA ASN A 431 6.03 2.78 -10.29
C ASN A 431 4.62 3.05 -9.73
N THR A 432 4.57 3.75 -8.58
CA THR A 432 3.36 4.31 -7.95
C THR A 432 3.74 5.60 -7.24
N LEU A 433 2.81 6.54 -7.09
CA LEU A 433 3.09 7.77 -6.34
C LEU A 433 3.08 7.49 -4.82
N ASN A 434 4.25 7.50 -4.17
CA ASN A 434 4.36 7.27 -2.73
C ASN A 434 4.04 8.53 -1.92
N LEU A 435 2.76 8.70 -1.59
CA LEU A 435 2.26 9.80 -0.75
C LEU A 435 2.36 9.53 0.76
N GLU A 436 2.66 8.30 1.17
CA GLU A 436 2.71 7.92 2.58
C GLU A 436 4.05 8.29 3.22
N SER A 437 5.14 8.17 2.47
CA SER A 437 6.49 8.31 3.03
C SER A 437 7.46 9.19 2.25
N ILE A 438 7.11 9.68 1.05
CA ILE A 438 8.02 10.50 0.24
C ILE A 438 7.40 11.84 -0.14
N TRP A 439 6.28 11.84 -0.85
CA TRP A 439 5.72 13.02 -1.48
C TRP A 439 4.46 13.52 -0.77
N SER A 440 4.25 14.82 -0.81
CA SER A 440 2.98 15.46 -0.47
C SER A 440 2.60 16.44 -1.59
N TYR A 441 1.30 16.64 -1.80
CA TYR A 441 0.82 17.69 -2.68
C TYR A 441 0.99 19.07 -2.04
N ASP A 442 1.46 20.04 -2.82
CA ASP A 442 1.38 21.46 -2.47
C ASP A 442 0.18 22.10 -3.19
N ILE A 443 -0.91 22.32 -2.46
CA ILE A 443 -2.21 22.74 -2.99
C ILE A 443 -2.43 24.22 -2.69
N HIS A 444 -2.29 25.08 -3.69
CA HIS A 444 -2.51 26.51 -3.56
C HIS A 444 -2.71 27.22 -4.91
N ILE A 445 -3.32 28.38 -4.87
CA ILE A 445 -3.37 29.36 -5.95
C ILE A 445 -2.05 30.13 -5.89
N ALA A 446 -1.27 30.16 -6.97
CA ALA A 446 0.00 30.91 -6.97
C ALA A 446 -0.24 32.40 -6.69
N GLN A 447 0.65 33.01 -5.89
CA GLN A 447 0.61 34.41 -5.47
C GLN A 447 1.98 35.06 -5.70
N GLU A 448 2.27 36.17 -5.02
CA GLU A 448 3.60 36.79 -4.95
C GLU A 448 4.71 35.78 -4.62
N PRO A 449 5.94 36.02 -5.12
CA PRO A 449 6.37 37.19 -5.90
C PRO A 449 6.12 37.06 -7.42
N ASP A 450 6.00 35.84 -7.93
CA ASP A 450 6.01 35.58 -9.37
C ASP A 450 4.62 35.69 -10.04
N PHE A 451 3.53 35.70 -9.25
CA PHE A 451 2.14 35.75 -9.73
C PHE A 451 1.87 34.80 -10.92
N ALA A 452 2.39 33.58 -10.83
CA ALA A 452 2.22 32.60 -11.90
C ALA A 452 0.73 32.34 -12.15
N PHE A 453 0.34 32.23 -13.43
CA PHE A 453 -1.04 32.02 -13.85
C PHE A 453 -1.50 30.55 -13.64
N VAL A 454 -1.26 29.98 -12.46
CA VAL A 454 -1.47 28.57 -12.16
C VAL A 454 -2.13 28.33 -10.79
N ILE A 455 -3.01 27.34 -10.76
CA ILE A 455 -3.57 26.73 -9.56
C ILE A 455 -2.89 25.37 -9.39
N TYR A 456 -2.19 25.17 -8.29
CA TYR A 456 -1.66 23.86 -7.93
C TYR A 456 -2.71 23.08 -7.15
N ASN A 457 -3.05 21.90 -7.66
CA ASN A 457 -4.08 21.03 -7.08
C ASN A 457 -3.66 19.56 -7.12
N ASN A 458 -4.38 18.70 -6.41
CA ASN A 458 -4.15 17.24 -6.36
C ASN A 458 -5.00 16.45 -7.37
N SER A 459 -5.33 17.08 -8.50
CA SER A 459 -6.16 16.48 -9.55
C SER A 459 -5.39 15.43 -10.33
N GLU A 460 -5.96 14.23 -10.51
CA GLU A 460 -5.39 13.16 -11.34
C GLU A 460 -5.28 13.52 -12.83
N LYS A 461 -5.95 14.59 -13.29
CA LYS A 461 -5.75 15.12 -14.64
C LYS A 461 -4.41 15.83 -14.80
N ASN A 462 -3.86 16.29 -13.68
CA ASN A 462 -2.70 17.17 -13.62
C ASN A 462 -1.45 16.46 -13.10
N LEU A 463 -1.63 15.40 -12.31
CA LEU A 463 -0.54 14.58 -11.83
C LEU A 463 -0.96 13.12 -11.78
N PHE A 464 -0.25 12.27 -12.52
CA PHE A 464 -0.53 10.85 -12.58
C PHE A 464 0.73 10.09 -12.95
N ILE A 465 0.76 8.81 -12.60
CA ILE A 465 1.80 7.90 -13.08
C ILE A 465 1.33 7.30 -14.41
N LYS A 466 2.19 7.33 -15.42
CA LYS A 466 1.96 6.67 -16.71
C LYS A 466 3.23 5.99 -17.15
N ASN A 467 3.17 4.68 -17.42
CA ASN A 467 4.33 3.88 -17.86
C ASN A 467 5.52 3.93 -16.89
N GLY A 468 5.28 3.98 -15.58
CA GLY A 468 6.34 4.13 -14.57
C GLY A 468 6.94 5.54 -14.49
N GLU A 469 6.31 6.53 -15.12
CA GLU A 469 6.77 7.91 -15.15
C GLU A 469 5.79 8.81 -14.40
N LEU A 470 6.31 9.71 -13.57
CA LEU A 470 5.53 10.79 -13.01
C LEU A 470 5.24 11.84 -14.10
N VAL A 471 3.98 11.97 -14.49
CA VAL A 471 3.54 12.94 -15.48
C VAL A 471 2.84 14.10 -14.78
N ILE A 472 3.39 15.30 -14.92
CA ILE A 472 2.74 16.56 -14.53
C ILE A 472 2.22 17.24 -15.80
N LYS A 473 0.90 17.33 -15.93
CA LYS A 473 0.23 17.85 -17.13
C LYS A 473 -0.67 19.04 -16.80
N PRO A 474 -0.32 20.27 -17.21
CA PRO A 474 -1.21 21.40 -17.01
C PRO A 474 -2.50 21.24 -17.85
N THR A 475 -3.62 21.73 -17.31
CA THR A 475 -4.91 21.80 -17.98
C THR A 475 -5.48 23.21 -17.91
N VAL A 476 -6.30 23.58 -18.88
CA VAL A 476 -6.88 24.92 -18.98
C VAL A 476 -8.32 24.92 -18.45
N LEU A 477 -8.66 25.90 -17.62
CA LEU A 477 -10.02 26.18 -17.18
C LEU A 477 -10.81 26.91 -18.27
N SER A 478 -12.12 26.71 -18.30
CA SER A 478 -12.98 27.42 -19.26
C SER A 478 -12.96 28.92 -19.02
N ASP A 479 -12.90 29.73 -20.08
CA ASP A 479 -12.96 31.20 -20.04
C ASP A 479 -14.11 31.74 -19.17
N ASN A 480 -15.28 31.12 -19.23
CA ASN A 480 -16.43 31.57 -18.46
C ASN A 480 -16.20 31.42 -16.94
N TYR A 481 -15.63 30.29 -16.52
CA TYR A 481 -15.29 30.05 -15.12
C TYR A 481 -14.14 30.94 -14.67
N VAL A 482 -13.13 31.16 -15.53
CA VAL A 482 -12.02 32.08 -15.24
C VAL A 482 -12.50 33.52 -14.99
N LYS A 483 -13.50 33.98 -15.75
CA LYS A 483 -14.01 35.37 -15.69
C LYS A 483 -15.10 35.59 -14.63
N ASN A 484 -15.87 34.56 -14.29
CA ASN A 484 -17.07 34.70 -13.45
C ASN A 484 -17.13 33.72 -12.25
N GLY A 485 -16.13 32.85 -12.11
CA GLY A 485 -16.14 31.76 -11.13
C GLY A 485 -15.71 32.16 -9.73
N CYS A 486 -16.07 31.31 -8.77
CA CYS A 486 -15.54 31.29 -7.41
C CYS A 486 -14.75 29.99 -7.24
N LEU A 487 -13.50 30.11 -6.81
CA LEU A 487 -12.57 29.00 -6.59
C LEU A 487 -12.26 28.90 -5.11
N GLN A 488 -12.47 27.71 -4.55
CA GLN A 488 -12.07 27.36 -3.19
C GLN A 488 -11.35 26.01 -3.23
N LEU A 489 -10.09 25.97 -2.82
CA LEU A 489 -9.27 24.77 -2.86
C LEU A 489 -9.52 23.88 -1.64
N LYS A 490 -9.84 22.61 -1.88
CA LYS A 490 -9.97 21.61 -0.82
C LYS A 490 -8.58 21.09 -0.44
N GLY A 491 -8.26 21.09 0.86
CA GLY A 491 -6.96 20.64 1.35
C GLY A 491 -5.81 21.61 1.04
N CYS A 492 -6.12 22.92 0.95
CA CYS A 492 -5.11 23.95 0.72
C CYS A 492 -3.95 23.84 1.73
N THR A 493 -2.72 23.94 1.24
CA THR A 493 -1.49 23.83 2.04
C THR A 493 -0.98 25.17 2.55
N LYS A 494 -1.68 26.27 2.23
CA LYS A 494 -1.40 27.62 2.72
C LYS A 494 -2.40 28.02 3.80
N TYR A 495 -2.19 29.20 4.39
CA TYR A 495 -3.04 29.71 5.47
C TYR A 495 -4.52 29.72 5.05
N GLU A 496 -5.38 29.12 5.86
CA GLU A 496 -6.81 29.02 5.64
C GLU A 496 -7.41 30.44 5.55
N GLU A 497 -8.32 30.69 4.60
CA GLU A 497 -8.88 32.03 4.27
C GLU A 497 -7.95 32.99 3.50
N SER A 498 -6.73 32.60 3.14
CA SER A 498 -5.88 33.42 2.26
C SER A 498 -6.32 33.40 0.79
N SER A 499 -5.89 34.40 0.01
CA SER A 499 -6.06 34.43 -1.45
C SER A 499 -5.38 33.24 -2.17
N ALA A 500 -4.45 32.56 -1.49
CA ALA A 500 -3.82 31.34 -1.98
C ALA A 500 -4.73 30.10 -1.85
N CYS A 501 -5.84 30.17 -1.10
CA CYS A 501 -6.76 29.06 -0.89
C CYS A 501 -8.15 29.32 -1.46
N SER A 502 -8.55 30.58 -1.60
CA SER A 502 -9.84 30.97 -2.16
C SER A 502 -9.72 32.25 -2.98
N MET A 503 -10.35 32.30 -4.15
CA MET A 503 -10.39 33.47 -5.01
C MET A 503 -11.71 33.55 -5.76
N ASN A 504 -12.24 34.76 -5.89
CA ASN A 504 -13.43 35.04 -6.70
C ASN A 504 -13.03 35.89 -7.89
N ALA A 505 -13.49 35.51 -9.08
CA ALA A 505 -13.38 36.38 -10.23
C ALA A 505 -14.28 37.61 -10.04
N SER A 506 -13.73 38.80 -10.24
CA SER A 506 -14.47 40.05 -10.15
C SER A 506 -13.88 41.10 -11.07
N SER A 507 -14.64 41.54 -12.08
CA SER A 507 -14.22 42.60 -13.02
C SER A 507 -12.89 42.26 -13.70
N PHE A 508 -11.82 43.03 -13.44
CA PHE A 508 -10.47 42.80 -13.97
C PHE A 508 -9.69 41.69 -13.26
N ASN A 509 -10.15 41.22 -12.09
CA ASN A 509 -9.53 40.10 -11.37
C ASN A 509 -10.11 38.79 -11.88
N ILE A 510 -9.36 38.09 -12.71
CA ILE A 510 -9.71 36.75 -13.21
C ILE A 510 -9.05 35.66 -12.35
N LEU A 511 -9.64 34.47 -12.32
CA LEU A 511 -8.97 33.30 -11.74
C LEU A 511 -7.79 32.88 -12.62
N PRO A 512 -6.72 32.26 -12.07
CA PRO A 512 -5.67 31.72 -12.91
C PRO A 512 -6.24 30.65 -13.85
N PRO A 513 -5.97 30.73 -15.16
CA PRO A 513 -6.59 29.86 -16.15
C PRO A 513 -5.99 28.46 -16.21
N ILE A 514 -4.80 28.24 -15.62
CA ILE A 514 -4.11 26.95 -15.68
C ILE A 514 -4.26 26.23 -14.34
N VAL A 515 -4.59 24.94 -14.39
CA VAL A 515 -4.46 24.02 -13.26
C VAL A 515 -3.27 23.11 -13.52
N SER A 516 -2.40 22.95 -12.54
CA SER A 516 -1.27 22.03 -12.56
C SER A 516 -1.13 21.36 -11.18
N SER A 517 -0.03 20.66 -10.96
CA SER A 517 0.27 20.02 -9.67
C SER A 517 1.72 20.27 -9.29
N ARG A 518 1.96 20.28 -7.98
CA ARG A 518 3.28 20.43 -7.38
C ARG A 518 3.44 19.41 -6.26
N LEU A 519 4.54 18.68 -6.28
CA LEU A 519 4.92 17.73 -5.22
C LEU A 519 6.08 18.29 -4.41
N ILE A 520 6.06 17.99 -3.11
CA ILE A 520 7.09 18.37 -2.16
C ILE A 520 7.43 17.19 -1.24
N THR A 521 8.66 17.12 -0.75
CA THR A 521 9.07 16.12 0.27
C THR A 521 9.07 16.68 1.69
N LYS A 522 8.77 17.98 1.84
CA LYS A 522 8.91 18.79 3.08
C LYS A 522 8.34 18.13 4.35
N HIS A 523 7.25 17.37 4.22
CA HIS A 523 6.56 16.75 5.36
C HIS A 523 7.06 15.34 5.72
N HIS A 524 7.90 14.73 4.87
CA HIS A 524 8.39 13.37 5.07
C HIS A 524 9.91 13.32 5.23
N LYS A 525 10.66 14.08 4.42
CA LYS A 525 12.11 14.02 4.39
C LYS A 525 12.73 15.37 4.03
N SER A 526 13.71 15.78 4.83
CA SER A 526 14.64 16.87 4.50
C SER A 526 16.04 16.28 4.33
N LEU A 527 16.80 16.82 3.38
CA LEU A 527 18.14 16.36 3.04
C LEU A 527 19.17 17.40 3.48
N GLN A 528 20.27 16.95 4.07
CA GLN A 528 21.40 17.80 4.41
C GLN A 528 22.68 17.16 3.88
N HIS A 529 23.21 17.76 2.80
CA HIS A 529 24.31 17.21 2.00
C HIS A 529 23.95 15.91 1.31
N GLY A 530 24.63 15.62 0.20
CA GLY A 530 24.46 14.35 -0.48
C GLY A 530 24.54 14.47 -1.99
N HIS A 531 24.02 13.44 -2.63
CA HIS A 531 23.95 13.29 -4.07
C HIS A 531 22.49 13.05 -4.47
N LEU A 532 21.94 13.92 -5.30
CA LEU A 532 20.62 13.80 -5.88
C LEU A 532 20.76 13.55 -7.38
N LYS A 533 20.00 12.60 -7.91
CA LYS A 533 19.90 12.30 -9.33
C LYS A 533 18.44 12.27 -9.72
N VAL A 534 18.08 13.04 -10.74
CA VAL A 534 16.73 13.11 -11.30
C VAL A 534 16.82 12.87 -12.80
N ILE A 535 16.03 11.93 -13.31
CA ILE A 535 15.90 11.70 -14.74
C ILE A 535 14.55 12.28 -15.16
N ALA A 536 14.55 13.28 -16.04
CA ALA A 536 13.33 14.00 -16.40
C ALA A 536 13.36 14.44 -17.88
N LYS A 537 12.16 14.55 -18.46
CA LYS A 537 11.94 15.16 -19.76
C LYS A 537 11.11 16.43 -19.58
N PHE A 538 11.56 17.54 -20.18
CA PHE A 538 10.90 18.83 -20.01
C PHE A 538 9.67 18.93 -20.95
N PRO A 539 8.59 19.63 -20.56
CA PRO A 539 7.42 19.76 -21.41
C PRO A 539 7.61 20.86 -22.46
N THR A 540 7.06 20.63 -23.64
CA THR A 540 6.87 21.69 -24.65
C THR A 540 5.51 22.34 -24.46
N GLY A 541 5.47 23.67 -24.58
CA GLY A 541 4.25 24.45 -24.58
C GLY A 541 4.52 25.90 -24.21
N ASP A 542 3.74 26.80 -24.80
CA ASP A 542 3.95 28.23 -24.59
C ASP A 542 3.71 28.60 -23.12
N TRP A 543 4.68 29.28 -22.52
CA TRP A 543 4.64 29.76 -21.14
C TRP A 543 4.55 28.64 -20.08
N ILE A 544 4.84 27.39 -20.45
CA ILE A 544 5.03 26.31 -19.50
C ILE A 544 6.45 26.39 -18.94
N VAL A 545 6.57 26.40 -17.62
CA VAL A 545 7.86 26.47 -16.93
C VAL A 545 7.91 25.36 -15.87
N PRO A 546 8.48 24.18 -16.15
CA PRO A 546 8.78 23.21 -15.09
C PRO A 546 9.92 23.72 -14.19
N GLU A 547 9.93 23.26 -12.95
CA GLU A 547 11.03 23.49 -12.01
C GLU A 547 11.26 22.24 -11.18
N ILE A 548 12.51 21.80 -11.12
CA ILE A 548 12.98 20.75 -10.20
C ILE A 548 14.03 21.39 -9.31
N ALA A 549 13.78 21.44 -8.00
CA ALA A 549 14.64 22.15 -7.07
C ALA A 549 14.60 21.55 -5.66
N LEU A 550 15.72 21.68 -4.94
CA LEU A 550 15.74 21.61 -3.48
C LEU A 550 15.42 22.99 -2.93
N VAL A 551 14.48 23.05 -1.99
CA VAL A 551 14.00 24.28 -1.37
C VAL A 551 14.44 24.31 0.09
N SER A 552 14.95 25.44 0.57
CA SER A 552 15.32 25.57 1.98
C SER A 552 14.09 25.46 2.88
N THR A 553 14.24 24.75 4.00
CA THR A 553 13.19 24.61 5.02
C THR A 553 12.94 25.89 5.79
N THR A 554 13.88 26.85 5.77
CA THR A 554 13.80 28.12 6.49
C THR A 554 13.41 29.31 5.62
N ASN A 555 13.67 29.26 4.31
CA ASN A 555 13.28 30.30 3.36
C ASN A 555 12.95 29.66 2.00
N GLU A 556 11.68 29.68 1.60
CA GLU A 556 11.21 29.04 0.36
C GLU A 556 11.71 29.71 -0.93
N GLU A 557 12.22 30.95 -0.84
CA GLU A 557 12.86 31.67 -1.95
C GLU A 557 14.30 31.19 -2.21
N ASN A 558 14.94 30.58 -1.20
CA ASN A 558 16.28 30.01 -1.33
C ASN A 558 16.18 28.58 -1.89
N LYS A 559 16.68 28.39 -3.11
CA LYS A 559 16.55 27.13 -3.85
C LYS A 559 17.86 26.74 -4.54
N LEU A 560 18.19 25.45 -4.51
CA LEU A 560 19.10 24.84 -5.46
C LEU A 560 18.27 24.25 -6.59
N VAL A 561 18.22 24.95 -7.72
CA VAL A 561 17.45 24.58 -8.91
C VAL A 561 18.28 23.60 -9.73
N LEU A 562 17.82 22.35 -9.84
CA LEU A 562 18.45 21.33 -10.67
C LEU A 562 18.16 21.57 -12.15
N GLY A 563 16.97 22.08 -12.47
CA GLY A 563 16.59 22.37 -13.84
C GLY A 563 15.27 23.12 -13.95
N THR A 564 15.27 24.15 -14.79
CA THR A 564 14.08 24.87 -15.28
C THR A 564 14.31 25.33 -16.71
N SER A 565 13.26 25.35 -17.52
CA SER A 565 13.32 25.77 -18.93
C SER A 565 11.98 26.36 -19.35
N PHE A 566 11.94 27.17 -20.40
CA PHE A 566 10.68 27.62 -20.99
C PHE A 566 10.25 26.62 -22.07
N GLY A 567 9.01 26.12 -22.00
CA GLY A 567 8.46 25.18 -22.97
C GLY A 567 8.27 25.73 -24.38
N ASN A 568 8.47 27.04 -24.59
CA ASN A 568 8.33 27.70 -25.89
C ASN A 568 9.36 27.18 -26.89
N LEU A 569 8.91 26.85 -28.10
CA LEU A 569 9.78 26.36 -29.17
C LEU A 569 10.75 27.43 -29.68
N ASN A 570 10.32 28.70 -29.68
CA ASN A 570 11.12 29.83 -30.15
C ASN A 570 10.87 31.00 -29.20
N LEU A 571 11.74 31.17 -28.20
CA LEU A 571 11.69 32.28 -27.28
C LEU A 571 13.04 32.98 -27.29
N LYS A 572 13.03 34.31 -27.43
CA LYS A 572 14.24 35.11 -27.39
C LYS A 572 14.05 36.30 -26.47
N CYS A 573 15.07 36.59 -25.67
CA CYS A 573 15.15 37.81 -24.87
C CYS A 573 16.35 38.63 -25.35
N ASN A 574 16.11 39.84 -25.86
CA ASN A 574 17.16 40.71 -26.42
C ASN A 574 18.06 40.02 -27.47
N GLY A 575 17.46 39.14 -28.28
CA GLY A 575 18.16 38.37 -29.32
C GLY A 575 18.84 37.09 -28.84
N VAL A 576 18.93 36.87 -27.52
CA VAL A 576 19.47 35.64 -26.91
C VAL A 576 18.36 34.59 -26.83
N ASP A 577 18.68 33.35 -27.17
CA ASP A 577 17.75 32.23 -27.06
C ASP A 577 17.41 31.92 -25.59
N GLU A 578 16.12 31.75 -25.33
CA GLU A 578 15.53 31.38 -24.03
C GLU A 578 14.49 30.26 -24.22
N SER A 579 14.45 29.64 -25.40
CA SER A 579 13.51 28.57 -25.74
C SER A 579 13.77 27.29 -24.94
N ILE A 580 12.98 26.26 -25.26
CA ILE A 580 13.10 24.91 -24.73
C ILE A 580 14.45 24.23 -25.02
N SER A 581 15.35 24.88 -25.77
CA SER A 581 16.75 24.44 -25.95
C SER A 581 17.68 24.94 -24.85
N VAL A 582 17.20 25.79 -23.94
CA VAL A 582 17.98 26.38 -22.84
C VAL A 582 17.50 25.84 -21.50
N LEU A 583 18.36 25.13 -20.79
CA LEU A 583 18.15 24.68 -19.42
C LEU A 583 18.87 25.61 -18.46
N LYS A 584 18.17 26.07 -17.42
CA LYS A 584 18.72 26.89 -16.34
C LYS A 584 18.77 26.08 -15.05
N TYR A 585 19.85 26.25 -14.30
CA TYR A 585 20.11 25.54 -13.06
C TYR A 585 21.08 26.36 -12.20
N GLY A 586 21.17 26.09 -10.91
CA GLY A 586 22.06 26.82 -10.01
C GLY A 586 21.39 27.20 -8.69
N LEU A 587 21.90 28.24 -8.07
CA LEU A 587 21.43 28.73 -6.77
C LEU A 587 20.59 29.99 -6.94
N LYS A 588 19.31 29.90 -6.56
CA LYS A 588 18.42 31.05 -6.39
C LYS A 588 18.41 31.44 -4.91
N VAL A 589 18.64 32.71 -4.62
CA VAL A 589 18.56 33.27 -3.27
C VAL A 589 17.62 34.48 -3.24
N ASP A 590 16.98 34.65 -2.09
CA ASP A 590 16.12 35.78 -1.79
C ASP A 590 16.90 37.11 -1.87
N GLU A 591 16.45 38.00 -2.75
CA GLU A 591 17.10 39.28 -3.03
C GLU A 591 17.05 40.25 -1.84
N LEU A 592 16.18 40.00 -0.84
CA LEU A 592 16.10 40.78 0.39
C LEU A 592 17.37 40.69 1.25
N TYR A 593 18.21 39.67 1.04
CA TYR A 593 19.48 39.49 1.77
C TYR A 593 20.68 40.16 1.10
N HIS A 594 20.49 40.96 0.04
CA HIS A 594 21.57 41.57 -0.75
C HIS A 594 22.56 40.57 -1.38
N SER A 595 22.23 39.27 -1.36
CA SER A 595 22.97 38.21 -2.04
C SER A 595 22.45 38.06 -3.48
N LYS A 596 23.33 37.74 -4.43
CA LYS A 596 22.95 37.53 -5.83
C LYS A 596 22.70 36.06 -6.11
N SER A 597 21.59 35.75 -6.77
CA SER A 597 21.36 34.44 -7.36
C SER A 597 22.46 34.10 -8.38
N ILE A 598 22.95 32.86 -8.34
CA ILE A 598 23.98 32.33 -9.24
C ILE A 598 23.33 31.26 -10.10
N MET A 599 22.77 31.67 -11.24
CA MET A 599 22.12 30.79 -12.20
C MET A 599 23.00 30.60 -13.43
N MET A 600 23.17 29.35 -13.84
CA MET A 600 23.90 28.92 -15.02
C MET A 600 22.93 28.50 -16.14
N LYS A 601 23.45 28.38 -17.36
CA LYS A 601 22.69 27.92 -18.53
C LYS A 601 23.44 26.81 -19.24
N SER A 602 22.71 25.78 -19.65
CA SER A 602 23.16 24.78 -20.60
C SER A 602 22.30 24.88 -21.86
N ILE A 603 22.94 24.89 -23.03
CA ILE A 603 22.28 25.01 -24.33
C ILE A 603 22.51 23.69 -25.04
N SER A 604 21.42 23.01 -25.38
CA SER A 604 21.47 21.78 -26.16
C SER A 604 21.25 22.06 -27.65
N ALA A 605 21.85 21.21 -28.51
CA ALA A 605 21.58 21.22 -29.94
C ALA A 605 20.20 20.64 -30.28
N SER A 606 19.66 19.78 -29.41
CA SER A 606 18.28 19.27 -29.41
C SER A 606 17.45 19.97 -28.33
N ARG A 607 16.14 19.75 -28.29
CA ARG A 607 15.29 20.34 -27.24
C ARG A 607 15.36 19.50 -25.98
N TRP A 608 15.31 20.14 -24.82
CA TRP A 608 15.20 19.45 -23.52
C TRP A 608 13.88 18.66 -23.36
N SER A 609 12.96 18.81 -24.31
CA SER A 609 11.70 18.07 -24.39
C SER A 609 11.73 16.84 -25.29
N ASP A 610 12.78 16.67 -26.09
CA ASP A 610 12.84 15.60 -27.08
C ASP A 610 13.09 14.24 -26.38
N ASP A 611 13.99 14.22 -25.40
CA ASP A 611 14.42 13.02 -24.68
C ASP A 611 14.50 13.22 -23.15
N TYR A 612 14.80 12.13 -22.43
CA TYR A 612 15.08 12.17 -21.01
C TYR A 612 16.51 12.64 -20.74
N HIS A 613 16.65 13.50 -19.75
CA HIS A 613 17.92 14.06 -19.33
C HIS A 613 18.22 13.72 -17.87
N THR A 614 19.48 13.47 -17.57
CA THR A 614 19.97 13.16 -16.23
C THR A 614 20.50 14.43 -15.57
N LEU A 615 19.84 14.86 -14.51
CA LEU A 615 20.20 16.02 -13.69
C LEU A 615 20.73 15.53 -12.36
N GLU A 616 21.99 15.81 -12.06
CA GLU A 616 22.64 15.42 -10.81
C GLU A 616 23.09 16.65 -10.02
N LEU A 617 22.97 16.57 -8.70
CA LEU A 617 23.43 17.58 -7.76
C LEU A 617 24.18 16.88 -6.63
N SER A 618 25.45 17.22 -6.46
CA SER A 618 26.24 16.87 -5.29
C SER A 618 26.48 18.12 -4.45
N TRP A 619 26.15 18.09 -3.17
CA TRP A 619 26.43 19.22 -2.29
C TRP A 619 26.96 18.80 -0.93
N SER A 620 27.87 19.62 -0.41
CA SER A 620 28.53 19.52 0.88
C SER A 620 28.70 20.94 1.45
N ASN A 621 29.28 21.07 2.64
CA ASN A 621 29.53 22.37 3.26
C ASN A 621 30.31 23.35 2.36
N ASN A 622 31.23 22.84 1.53
CA ASN A 622 32.18 23.69 0.81
C ASN A 622 31.96 23.68 -0.71
N ASN A 623 31.30 22.65 -1.23
CA ASN A 623 31.21 22.40 -2.66
C ASN A 623 29.77 22.08 -3.07
N ILE A 624 29.34 22.72 -4.15
CA ILE A 624 28.10 22.40 -4.87
C ILE A 624 28.49 22.10 -6.32
N LEU A 625 28.12 20.92 -6.81
CA LEU A 625 28.44 20.44 -8.15
C LEU A 625 27.16 19.98 -8.84
N PHE A 626 26.84 20.59 -9.97
CA PHE A 626 25.80 20.11 -10.87
C PHE A 626 26.43 19.19 -11.93
N LYS A 627 25.74 18.12 -12.32
CA LYS A 627 26.04 17.42 -13.57
C LYS A 627 24.80 17.32 -14.44
N ILE A 628 24.94 17.60 -15.73
CA ILE A 628 23.86 17.52 -16.70
C ILE A 628 24.32 16.57 -17.79
N ASP A 629 23.63 15.44 -17.95
CA ASP A 629 23.99 14.38 -18.90
C ASP A 629 25.47 13.95 -18.79
N GLY A 630 26.02 13.97 -17.57
CA GLY A 630 27.40 13.63 -17.24
C GLY A 630 28.40 14.79 -17.27
N GLU A 631 28.06 15.93 -17.86
CA GLU A 631 28.93 17.12 -17.89
C GLU A 631 28.91 17.84 -16.54
N SER A 632 30.10 18.13 -16.00
CA SER A 632 30.28 18.66 -14.65
C SER A 632 30.37 20.19 -14.62
N HIS A 633 29.56 20.81 -13.77
CA HIS A 633 29.45 22.26 -13.60
C HIS A 633 29.55 22.62 -12.11
N PRO A 634 30.76 22.88 -11.58
CA PRO A 634 30.93 23.32 -10.20
C PRO A 634 30.38 24.73 -10.02
N LEU A 635 29.64 24.96 -8.93
CA LEU A 635 29.16 26.29 -8.56
C LEU A 635 30.21 26.99 -7.71
N ASP A 636 30.56 28.22 -8.05
CA ASP A 636 31.47 29.04 -7.24
C ASP A 636 30.74 29.56 -5.99
N THR A 637 31.11 29.00 -4.84
CA THR A 637 30.53 29.33 -3.54
C THR A 637 31.33 30.38 -2.76
N SER A 638 32.41 30.91 -3.33
CA SER A 638 33.34 31.83 -2.63
C SER A 638 32.70 33.13 -2.13
N ASN A 639 31.58 33.54 -2.72
CA ASN A 639 30.84 34.76 -2.37
C ASN A 639 29.53 34.50 -1.60
N LEU A 640 29.28 33.26 -1.17
CA LEU A 640 28.11 32.87 -0.37
C LEU A 640 28.52 32.75 1.11
N GLN A 641 28.70 33.88 1.79
CA GLN A 641 28.92 33.95 3.24
C GLN A 641 27.62 34.21 3.98
#